data_AF-A0AA38SW13-F1
#
_entry.id   AF-A0AA38SW13-F1
#
_cell.length_a   1.000
_cell.length_b   1.000
_cell.length_c   1.000
_cell.angle_alpha   90.00
_cell.angle_beta   90.00
_cell.angle_gamma   90.00
#
_symmetry.space_group_name_H-M   'P 1'
#
loop_
_entity.id
_entity.type
_entity.pdbx_description
1 polymer ?
#
loop_
_entity_poly.entity_id
_entity_poly.type
_entity_poly.pdbx_seq_one_letter_code
_entity_poly.pdbx_strand_id
1 'polypeptide(L)'
;MRSAKEDEPCRTKQAIDLVSVVTEWHALSSQDLGMLIRDAENGTIQWTKRNGSSFEIKVESLARYLALHLITKLLSPKRDEQHLRYMLGGLRLLHTLCDLAPRHSRLEQVLHDDVNVSEQILDLIFYTIILLSGLRQKVLASRPMVLLHSALLASSLYLLLASISSKWHELAHVLLAHPKVDAFTSVAFSALRASVYFLQVKLSDRHTDTCGMQNVDEVRQLCQHCEASLQFLRSLCLEKLFRERLVMNKDLCEEGGALLLVQDIMKLPPCNDSHIMAAVSRIKSKVLSMMLHLCETEVERGSFLDLAATTTGGLDLAKSVVFQVLEVLKTMFCGDPSGHPRGLLQLNAMRLTEIFSDDSNFRSYVLLNFTEFLTTVFSLPNGEFLSSWCSSALEPSEEDATVEYDSLSAAGQALGVVSTFHVVKSAVTTRRAPQTPYARQKTTLLIKIIANLTCFIPDICKEEEGLFVNKFLQCLQKELHKSPDGVSDIGGAERTPACRNLHSLLLHAESLCEYLNEDDVQLLRMFIRQLEARITQESNIRQLKEIQIRGQCSSPTSQRLLSPERCDVRISANGVDGSDGDPQNVRMNGSDSSTLRVMSSADRMDNVEGVHEDQMGRKAQGEEEKQLKKRKRNIMNDAQER
;
A
#
# COMPACT_ATOMS: atom_id res chain seq x y z
N MET A 1 54.61 27.49 66.08
CA MET A 1 53.16 27.22 66.19
C MET A 1 52.62 26.94 64.78
N ARG A 2 51.67 26.03 64.61
CA ARG A 2 50.86 25.91 63.38
C ARG A 2 49.46 26.42 63.73
N SER A 3 48.88 27.30 62.92
CA SER A 3 47.42 27.43 62.86
C SER A 3 46.87 26.26 62.04
N ALA A 4 45.71 25.74 62.42
CA ALA A 4 45.03 24.72 61.64
C ALA A 4 44.45 25.33 60.35
N LYS A 5 44.33 24.51 59.30
CA LYS A 5 43.25 24.72 58.33
C LYS A 5 41.96 24.27 59.01
N GLU A 6 40.90 25.05 58.89
CA GLU A 6 39.56 24.54 59.15
C GLU A 6 39.17 23.63 57.98
N ASP A 7 38.73 22.41 58.27
CA ASP A 7 38.27 21.49 57.24
C ASP A 7 36.90 21.96 56.72
N GLU A 8 36.88 22.48 55.49
CA GLU A 8 35.63 22.81 54.81
C GLU A 8 34.82 21.51 54.61
N PRO A 9 33.61 21.38 55.21
CA PRO A 9 32.89 20.11 55.19
C PRO A 9 32.50 19.76 53.76
N CYS A 10 33.00 18.62 53.28
CA CYS A 10 32.79 18.16 51.91
C CYS A 10 31.29 18.15 51.58
N ARG A 11 30.83 19.08 50.73
CA ARG A 11 29.43 19.20 50.34
C ARG A 11 29.00 17.94 49.59
N THR A 12 28.35 17.02 50.31
CA THR A 12 27.62 15.90 49.73
C THR A 12 26.65 16.46 48.69
N LYS A 13 26.91 16.20 47.40
CA LYS A 13 25.98 16.56 46.32
C LYS A 13 24.63 15.91 46.64
N GLN A 14 23.61 16.73 46.91
CA GLN A 14 22.27 16.22 47.16
C GLN A 14 21.83 15.38 45.97
N ALA A 15 21.44 14.13 46.22
CA ALA A 15 20.94 13.24 45.19
C ALA A 15 19.60 13.78 44.69
N ILE A 16 19.49 13.98 43.37
CA ILE A 16 18.30 14.56 42.76
C ILE A 16 17.18 13.51 42.80
N ASP A 17 16.05 13.82 43.44
CA ASP A 17 14.89 12.90 43.56
C ASP A 17 14.08 12.87 42.24
N LEU A 18 14.72 12.39 41.18
CA LEU A 18 14.11 12.19 39.87
C LEU A 18 12.96 11.16 39.88
N VAL A 19 12.78 10.40 40.97
CA VAL A 19 11.61 9.53 41.13
C VAL A 19 10.39 10.39 41.48
N SER A 20 10.48 11.20 42.53
CA SER A 20 9.38 12.09 42.93
C SER A 20 9.04 13.12 41.87
N VAL A 21 10.04 13.66 41.16
CA VAL A 21 9.84 14.60 40.06
C VAL A 21 8.99 13.97 38.96
N VAL A 22 9.33 12.76 38.50
CA VAL A 22 8.51 12.07 37.48
C VAL A 22 7.11 11.74 38.03
N THR A 23 6.97 11.29 39.27
CA THR A 23 5.63 10.94 39.82
C THR A 23 4.73 12.15 40.05
N GLU A 24 5.27 13.34 40.32
CA GLU A 24 4.47 14.55 40.60
C GLU A 24 4.30 15.43 39.35
N TRP A 25 5.35 15.62 38.55
CA TRP A 25 5.36 16.62 37.46
C TRP A 25 4.97 16.07 36.08
N HIS A 26 4.89 14.75 35.88
CA HIS A 26 4.40 14.19 34.61
C HIS A 26 2.98 14.64 34.24
N ALA A 27 2.25 15.22 35.19
CA ALA A 27 0.91 15.75 35.02
C ALA A 27 0.86 17.13 34.34
N LEU A 28 1.89 17.96 34.54
CA LEU A 28 1.92 19.36 34.12
C LEU A 28 1.85 19.51 32.58
N SER A 29 1.29 20.63 32.10
CA SER A 29 1.51 21.09 30.72
C SER A 29 2.82 21.87 30.59
N SER A 30 3.25 22.16 29.36
CA SER A 30 4.37 23.09 29.14
C SER A 30 4.05 24.51 29.58
N GLN A 31 2.78 24.93 29.56
CA GLN A 31 2.36 26.19 30.17
C GLN A 31 2.60 26.16 31.69
N ASP A 32 2.10 25.14 32.40
CA ASP A 32 2.23 25.06 33.87
C ASP A 32 3.71 24.99 34.31
N LEU A 33 4.49 24.12 33.66
CA LEU A 33 5.92 23.99 33.96
C LEU A 33 6.69 25.27 33.56
N GLY A 34 6.33 25.94 32.46
CA GLY A 34 6.89 27.23 32.06
C GLY A 34 6.59 28.36 33.05
N MET A 35 5.43 28.33 33.73
CA MET A 35 5.15 29.23 34.86
C MET A 35 6.09 28.94 36.02
N LEU A 36 6.18 27.68 36.47
CA LEU A 36 7.08 27.27 37.57
C LEU A 36 8.55 27.61 37.29
N ILE A 37 9.03 27.48 36.04
CA ILE A 37 10.42 27.83 35.66
C ILE A 37 10.66 29.34 35.76
N ARG A 38 9.69 30.17 35.36
CA ARG A 38 9.80 31.64 35.40
C ARG A 38 9.69 32.18 36.83
N ASP A 39 8.83 31.57 37.63
CA ASP A 39 8.52 32.02 38.98
C ASP A 39 9.56 31.48 40.01
N ALA A 40 10.48 30.61 39.56
CA ALA A 40 11.55 30.02 40.37
C ALA A 40 12.86 30.83 40.37
N GLU A 41 13.32 31.21 41.57
CA GLU A 41 14.62 31.86 41.74
C GLU A 41 15.77 30.99 41.21
N ASN A 42 16.60 31.58 40.34
CA ASN A 42 17.74 30.92 39.70
C ASN A 42 17.40 29.57 39.01
N GLY A 43 16.17 29.38 38.53
CA GLY A 43 15.73 28.14 37.89
C GLY A 43 15.66 26.93 38.83
N THR A 44 15.46 27.18 40.14
CA THR A 44 15.38 26.17 41.19
C THR A 44 13.94 26.12 41.72
N ILE A 45 13.19 25.08 41.34
CA ILE A 45 11.78 24.93 41.71
C ILE A 45 11.69 24.14 43.03
N GLN A 46 11.01 24.72 44.02
CA GLN A 46 10.58 24.02 45.23
C GLN A 46 9.15 23.49 45.03
N TRP A 47 8.93 22.21 45.29
CA TRP A 47 7.64 21.54 45.13
C TRP A 47 7.20 20.86 46.42
N THR A 48 5.98 21.10 46.86
CA THR A 48 5.36 20.37 47.98
C THR A 48 4.48 19.26 47.43
N LYS A 49 4.85 18.01 47.68
CA LYS A 49 4.12 16.82 47.26
C LYS A 49 2.76 16.75 47.96
N ARG A 50 1.82 15.99 47.41
CA ARG A 50 0.46 15.81 47.98
C ARG A 50 0.44 15.28 49.43
N ASN A 51 1.52 14.65 49.91
CA ASN A 51 1.67 14.18 51.28
C ASN A 51 2.29 15.21 52.26
N GLY A 52 2.50 16.46 51.83
CA GLY A 52 3.07 17.53 52.64
C GLY A 52 4.61 17.55 52.73
N SER A 53 5.31 16.53 52.20
CA SER A 53 6.77 16.58 52.07
C SER A 53 7.19 17.40 50.85
N SER A 54 8.23 18.23 50.97
CA SER A 54 8.76 19.01 49.85
C SER A 54 10.02 18.40 49.24
N PHE A 55 10.33 18.82 48.01
CA PHE A 55 11.64 18.63 47.37
C PHE A 55 12.01 19.87 46.56
N GLU A 56 13.29 19.99 46.24
CA GLU A 56 13.83 21.09 45.44
C GLU A 56 14.61 20.51 44.25
N ILE A 57 14.45 21.10 43.06
CA ILE A 57 15.18 20.67 41.87
C ILE A 57 15.52 21.84 40.94
N LYS A 58 16.74 21.80 40.40
CA LYS A 58 17.20 22.72 39.35
C LYS A 58 16.79 22.17 37.97
N VAL A 59 16.14 23.01 37.17
CA VAL A 59 15.56 22.62 35.87
C VAL A 59 16.65 22.08 34.91
N GLU A 60 17.81 22.72 34.88
CA GLU A 60 19.00 22.25 34.14
C GLU A 60 19.47 20.85 34.57
N SER A 61 19.33 20.52 35.86
CA SER A 61 19.76 19.23 36.41
C SER A 61 18.70 18.15 36.20
N LEU A 62 17.41 18.52 36.13
CA LEU A 62 16.37 17.63 35.64
C LEU A 62 16.65 17.25 34.18
N ALA A 63 16.81 18.24 33.31
CA ALA A 63 17.05 18.02 31.88
C ALA A 63 18.28 17.14 31.61
N ARG A 64 19.42 17.43 32.25
CA ARG A 64 20.68 16.68 32.07
C ARG A 64 20.61 15.21 32.51
N TYR A 65 19.77 14.85 33.49
CA TYR A 65 19.78 13.50 34.08
C TYR A 65 18.50 12.69 33.87
N LEU A 66 17.42 13.28 33.35
CA LEU A 66 16.15 12.59 33.15
C LEU A 66 16.28 11.42 32.17
N ALA A 67 17.00 11.59 31.05
CA ALA A 67 17.15 10.54 30.04
C ALA A 67 17.87 9.29 30.60
N LEU A 68 19.05 9.46 31.19
CA LEU A 68 19.82 8.39 31.84
C LEU A 68 19.05 7.70 32.99
N HIS A 69 18.30 8.46 33.78
CA HIS A 69 17.44 7.90 34.83
C HIS A 69 16.31 7.05 34.25
N LEU A 70 15.68 7.48 33.16
CA LEU A 70 14.66 6.70 32.48
C LEU A 70 15.24 5.44 31.84
N ILE A 71 16.44 5.48 31.22
CA ILE A 71 17.17 4.28 30.78
C ILE A 71 17.40 3.33 31.96
N THR A 72 17.87 3.85 33.10
CA THR A 72 18.14 3.05 34.31
C THR A 72 16.87 2.39 34.85
N LYS A 73 15.71 3.05 34.79
CA LYS A 73 14.42 2.46 35.16
C LYS A 73 13.93 1.44 34.13
N LEU A 74 14.08 1.73 32.85
CA LEU A 74 13.74 0.86 31.72
C LEU A 74 14.52 -0.47 31.77
N LEU A 75 15.81 -0.43 32.15
CA LEU A 75 16.64 -1.63 32.30
C LEU A 75 16.32 -2.47 33.55
N SER A 76 15.48 -1.99 34.47
CA SER A 76 15.02 -2.79 35.62
C SER A 76 14.14 -3.97 35.17
N PRO A 77 14.10 -5.10 35.90
CA PRO A 77 13.37 -6.30 35.45
C PRO A 77 11.83 -6.20 35.52
N LYS A 78 11.28 -5.10 36.05
CA LYS A 78 9.83 -4.92 36.18
C LYS A 78 9.20 -4.56 34.84
N ARG A 79 8.06 -5.20 34.53
CA ARG A 79 7.32 -5.09 33.27
C ARG A 79 5.81 -5.05 33.51
N ASP A 80 5.42 -4.48 34.64
CA ASP A 80 4.03 -4.28 35.05
C ASP A 80 3.45 -2.98 34.47
N GLU A 81 2.14 -2.77 34.67
CA GLU A 81 1.44 -1.56 34.22
C GLU A 81 2.05 -0.29 34.82
N GLN A 82 2.39 -0.31 36.12
CA GLN A 82 2.94 0.84 36.82
C GLN A 82 4.30 1.26 36.26
N HIS A 83 5.13 0.31 35.82
CA HIS A 83 6.36 0.58 35.10
C HIS A 83 6.09 1.30 33.76
N LEU A 84 5.11 0.84 32.97
CA LEU A 84 4.75 1.52 31.72
C LEU A 84 4.17 2.93 31.96
N ARG A 85 3.31 3.11 32.98
CA ARG A 85 2.82 4.44 33.40
C ARG A 85 3.97 5.36 33.80
N TYR A 86 4.94 4.85 34.56
CA TYR A 86 6.12 5.62 34.96
C TYR A 86 7.00 6.03 33.76
N MET A 87 7.27 5.12 32.83
CA MET A 87 8.04 5.43 31.62
C MET A 87 7.32 6.45 30.74
N LEU A 88 5.99 6.36 30.58
CA LEU A 88 5.20 7.28 29.77
C LEU A 88 5.13 8.67 30.41
N GLY A 89 5.00 8.74 31.74
CA GLY A 89 5.08 10.00 32.47
C GLY A 89 6.45 10.67 32.37
N GLY A 90 7.53 9.87 32.40
CA GLY A 90 8.90 10.34 32.19
C GLY A 90 9.15 10.88 30.78
N LEU A 91 8.70 10.16 29.75
CA LEU A 91 8.79 10.61 28.35
C LEU A 91 7.93 11.85 28.08
N ARG A 92 6.74 11.94 28.68
CA ARG A 92 5.90 13.15 28.62
C ARG A 92 6.63 14.35 29.21
N LEU A 93 7.20 14.21 30.41
CA LEU A 93 7.98 15.28 31.07
C LEU A 93 9.21 15.70 30.25
N LEU A 94 9.93 14.74 29.64
CA LEU A 94 11.06 15.04 28.76
C LEU A 94 10.61 15.80 27.50
N HIS A 95 9.51 15.40 26.88
CA HIS A 95 8.91 16.12 25.74
C HIS A 95 8.41 17.52 26.13
N THR A 96 7.92 17.71 27.36
CA THR A 96 7.56 19.04 27.91
C THR A 96 8.78 19.94 28.06
N LEU A 97 9.94 19.39 28.46
CA LEU A 97 11.20 20.13 28.53
C LEU A 97 11.73 20.50 27.13
N CYS A 98 11.59 19.62 26.14
CA CYS A 98 11.91 19.94 24.74
C CYS A 98 11.04 21.08 24.18
N ASP A 99 9.72 21.04 24.37
CA ASP A 99 8.77 22.10 23.95
C ASP A 99 9.08 23.47 24.60
N LEU A 100 9.64 23.45 25.82
CA LEU A 100 10.05 24.65 26.55
C LEU A 100 11.44 25.17 26.17
N ALA A 101 12.32 24.34 25.59
CA ALA A 101 13.71 24.69 25.36
C ALA A 101 13.92 25.99 24.56
N PRO A 102 13.23 26.25 23.43
CA PRO A 102 13.41 27.48 22.64
C PRO A 102 12.94 28.78 23.35
N ARG A 103 12.38 28.68 24.57
CA ARG A 103 11.96 29.82 25.40
C ARG A 103 12.87 30.02 26.61
N HIS A 104 13.82 29.10 26.85
CA HIS A 104 14.67 29.07 28.03
C HIS A 104 16.09 28.62 27.62
N SER A 105 16.97 29.57 27.29
CA SER A 105 18.32 29.29 26.72
C SER A 105 19.21 28.33 27.52
N ARG A 106 19.07 28.29 28.85
CA ARG A 106 19.77 27.30 29.71
C ARG A 106 19.27 25.86 29.52
N LEU A 107 18.00 25.71 29.18
CA LEU A 107 17.36 24.42 28.86
C LEU A 107 17.67 24.00 27.42
N GLU A 108 17.70 24.97 26.50
CA GLU A 108 18.19 24.84 25.13
C GLU A 108 19.61 24.27 25.10
N GLN A 109 20.55 24.92 25.79
CA GLN A 109 21.94 24.49 25.94
C GLN A 109 22.10 23.07 26.51
N VAL A 110 21.24 22.67 27.46
CA VAL A 110 21.32 21.33 28.06
C VAL A 110 20.69 20.24 27.20
N LEU A 111 19.72 20.57 26.34
CA LEU A 111 19.00 19.58 25.52
C LEU A 111 19.47 19.49 24.06
N HIS A 112 20.18 20.51 23.54
CA HIS A 112 20.63 20.56 22.14
C HIS A 112 22.16 20.67 22.01
N ASP A 113 22.82 21.52 22.81
CA ASP A 113 24.28 21.73 22.72
C ASP A 113 25.09 20.65 23.47
N ASP A 114 24.57 20.08 24.57
CA ASP A 114 25.23 19.00 25.32
C ASP A 114 25.01 17.65 24.60
N VAL A 115 25.91 17.33 23.67
CA VAL A 115 25.90 16.10 22.85
C VAL A 115 25.66 14.82 23.67
N ASN A 116 26.16 14.76 24.91
CA ASN A 116 25.98 13.61 25.80
C ASN A 116 24.51 13.42 26.20
N VAL A 117 23.77 14.51 26.38
CA VAL A 117 22.33 14.49 26.72
C VAL A 117 21.53 14.12 25.48
N SER A 118 21.86 14.68 24.32
CA SER A 118 21.24 14.34 23.02
C SER A 118 21.40 12.85 22.68
N GLU A 119 22.60 12.28 22.90
CA GLU A 119 22.86 10.85 22.75
C GLU A 119 22.03 10.01 23.74
N GLN A 120 21.93 10.43 25.01
CA GLN A 120 21.10 9.73 26.01
C GLN A 120 19.59 9.78 25.67
N ILE A 121 19.10 10.85 25.04
CA ILE A 121 17.71 10.94 24.58
C ILE A 121 17.47 9.96 23.41
N LEU A 122 18.41 9.89 22.45
CA LEU A 122 18.37 8.91 21.36
C LEU A 122 18.39 7.47 21.90
N ASP A 123 19.35 7.13 22.78
CA ASP A 123 19.45 5.76 23.32
C ASP A 123 18.23 5.40 24.19
N LEU A 124 17.64 6.35 24.93
CA LEU A 124 16.37 6.14 25.64
C LEU A 124 15.22 5.76 24.68
N ILE A 125 15.07 6.49 23.58
CA ILE A 125 14.03 6.22 22.57
C ILE A 125 14.26 4.84 21.95
N PHE A 126 15.51 4.53 21.59
CA PHE A 126 15.90 3.26 20.98
C PHE A 126 15.62 2.08 21.93
N TYR A 127 16.11 2.11 23.18
CA TYR A 127 15.84 1.05 24.16
C TYR A 127 14.35 0.93 24.49
N THR A 128 13.59 2.03 24.49
CA THR A 128 12.14 1.98 24.74
C THR A 128 11.42 1.22 23.61
N ILE A 129 11.77 1.50 22.35
CA ILE A 129 11.18 0.80 21.19
C ILE A 129 11.63 -0.67 21.15
N ILE A 130 12.89 -0.97 21.48
CA ILE A 130 13.39 -2.35 21.66
C ILE A 130 12.58 -3.08 22.74
N LEU A 131 12.25 -2.44 23.86
CA LEU A 131 11.42 -3.07 24.90
C LEU A 131 10.00 -3.32 24.40
N LEU A 132 9.38 -2.34 23.72
CA LEU A 132 8.01 -2.42 23.24
C LEU A 132 7.82 -3.53 22.19
N SER A 133 8.81 -3.78 21.32
CA SER A 133 8.74 -4.88 20.35
C SER A 133 8.69 -6.27 21.03
N GLY A 134 9.43 -6.46 22.13
CA GLY A 134 9.48 -7.72 22.89
C GLY A 134 8.29 -7.98 23.83
N LEU A 135 7.37 -7.01 24.02
CA LEU A 135 6.33 -7.10 25.05
C LEU A 135 5.01 -7.79 24.62
N ARG A 136 4.85 -8.16 23.34
CA ARG A 136 3.58 -8.61 22.71
C ARG A 136 2.76 -9.59 23.56
N GLN A 137 3.36 -10.69 24.04
CA GLN A 137 2.63 -11.71 24.79
C GLN A 137 2.23 -11.28 26.21
N LYS A 138 3.06 -10.48 26.89
CA LYS A 138 2.84 -10.07 28.29
C LYS A 138 1.75 -9.01 28.43
N VAL A 139 1.62 -8.15 27.42
CA VAL A 139 0.63 -7.05 27.39
C VAL A 139 -0.81 -7.55 27.22
N LEU A 140 -1.03 -8.66 26.49
CA LEU A 140 -2.37 -9.23 26.25
C LEU A 140 -3.11 -9.63 27.53
N ALA A 141 -2.38 -9.95 28.60
CA ALA A 141 -2.96 -10.32 29.88
C ALA A 141 -3.57 -9.14 30.67
N SER A 142 -3.35 -7.89 30.23
CA SER A 142 -3.79 -6.68 30.95
C SER A 142 -4.30 -5.59 30.02
N ARG A 143 -5.61 -5.31 30.06
CA ARG A 143 -6.28 -4.32 29.19
C ARG A 143 -5.63 -2.92 29.24
N PRO A 144 -5.27 -2.33 30.40
CA PRO A 144 -4.63 -1.01 30.43
C PRO A 144 -3.23 -0.97 29.81
N MET A 145 -2.48 -2.09 29.84
CA MET A 145 -1.12 -2.14 29.28
C MET A 145 -1.10 -2.02 27.75
N VAL A 146 -2.20 -2.40 27.08
CA VAL A 146 -2.37 -2.24 25.62
C VAL A 146 -2.33 -0.76 25.23
N LEU A 147 -3.10 0.09 25.91
CA LEU A 147 -3.12 1.54 25.65
C LEU A 147 -1.77 2.19 25.99
N LEU A 148 -1.18 1.84 27.14
CA LEU A 148 0.11 2.37 27.56
C LEU A 148 1.25 1.98 26.61
N HIS A 149 1.26 0.77 26.06
CA HIS A 149 2.24 0.32 25.05
C HIS A 149 2.14 1.17 23.77
N SER A 150 0.93 1.34 23.23
CA SER A 150 0.74 2.09 21.99
C SER A 150 1.02 3.60 22.17
N ALA A 151 0.64 4.16 23.32
CA ALA A 151 0.98 5.54 23.69
C ALA A 151 2.51 5.74 23.84
N LEU A 152 3.19 4.79 24.52
CA LEU A 152 4.65 4.81 24.65
C LEU A 152 5.36 4.75 23.30
N LEU A 153 4.90 3.91 22.36
CA LEU A 153 5.49 3.83 21.03
C LEU A 153 5.35 5.16 20.28
N ALA A 154 4.12 5.68 20.19
CA ALA A 154 3.83 6.91 19.47
C ALA A 154 4.59 8.11 20.08
N SER A 155 4.60 8.24 21.41
CA SER A 155 5.33 9.33 22.08
C SER A 155 6.86 9.18 22.04
N SER A 156 7.41 7.95 21.99
CA SER A 156 8.85 7.75 21.78
C SER A 156 9.29 8.12 20.38
N LEU A 157 8.48 7.80 19.36
CA LEU A 157 8.73 8.21 17.98
C LEU A 157 8.64 9.74 17.82
N TYR A 158 7.57 10.36 18.31
CA TYR A 158 7.38 11.81 18.19
C TYR A 158 8.36 12.63 19.05
N LEU A 159 8.95 12.07 20.13
CA LEU A 159 10.03 12.72 20.86
C LEU A 159 11.25 13.01 19.96
N LEU A 160 11.52 12.19 18.93
CA LEU A 160 12.59 12.46 17.96
C LEU A 160 12.38 13.77 17.19
N LEU A 161 11.13 14.16 16.90
CA LEU A 161 10.83 15.46 16.27
C LEU A 161 11.03 16.62 17.25
N ALA A 162 10.77 16.40 18.54
CA ALA A 162 10.90 17.40 19.59
C ALA A 162 12.34 17.59 20.10
N SER A 163 13.20 16.57 19.99
CA SER A 163 14.58 16.59 20.51
C SER A 163 15.68 16.63 19.43
N ILE A 164 15.32 16.71 18.15
CA ILE A 164 16.27 16.75 17.02
C ILE A 164 15.86 17.86 16.03
N SER A 165 14.75 17.65 15.32
CA SER A 165 14.18 18.65 14.41
C SER A 165 12.76 18.27 14.00
N SER A 166 11.88 19.26 13.87
CA SER A 166 10.54 19.10 13.31
C SER A 166 10.53 18.89 11.78
N LYS A 167 11.68 19.02 11.11
CA LYS A 167 11.84 18.75 9.68
C LYS A 167 12.30 17.31 9.46
N TRP A 168 11.51 16.55 8.70
CA TRP A 168 11.78 15.14 8.38
C TRP A 168 13.16 14.91 7.77
N HIS A 169 13.63 15.80 6.89
CA HIS A 169 14.94 15.73 6.25
C HIS A 169 16.12 15.77 7.24
N GLU A 170 16.08 16.67 8.22
CA GLU A 170 17.13 16.82 9.23
C GLU A 170 17.11 15.63 10.21
N LEU A 171 15.90 15.21 10.62
CA LEU A 171 15.72 14.00 11.43
C LEU A 171 16.24 12.74 10.70
N ALA A 172 15.95 12.58 9.40
CA ALA A 172 16.42 11.46 8.60
C ALA A 172 17.95 11.42 8.50
N HIS A 173 18.61 12.58 8.35
CA HIS A 173 20.07 12.66 8.35
C HIS A 173 20.68 12.23 9.69
N VAL A 174 20.13 12.69 10.82
CA VAL A 174 20.61 12.30 12.16
C VAL A 174 20.38 10.80 12.41
N LEU A 175 19.23 10.25 12.00
CA LEU A 175 18.97 8.81 12.10
C LEU A 175 19.90 7.98 11.21
N LEU A 176 20.17 8.42 9.97
CA LEU A 176 21.08 7.73 9.04
C LEU A 176 22.54 7.74 9.49
N ALA A 177 22.98 8.80 10.18
CA ALA A 177 24.31 8.88 10.78
C ALA A 177 24.49 7.95 11.99
N HIS A 178 23.39 7.46 12.59
CA HIS A 178 23.45 6.69 13.83
C HIS A 178 23.73 5.18 13.56
N PRO A 179 24.77 4.57 14.18
CA PRO A 179 25.22 3.23 13.82
C PRO A 179 24.20 2.10 14.09
N LYS A 180 23.16 2.35 14.89
CA LYS A 180 22.09 1.39 15.21
C LYS A 180 20.83 1.54 14.32
N VAL A 181 20.87 2.31 13.22
CA VAL A 181 19.66 2.66 12.42
C VAL A 181 18.89 1.45 11.86
N ASP A 182 19.57 0.40 11.43
CA ASP A 182 18.94 -0.82 10.90
C ASP A 182 18.22 -1.61 12.00
N ALA A 183 18.83 -1.69 13.18
CA ALA A 183 18.22 -2.31 14.34
C ALA A 183 17.00 -1.51 14.81
N PHE A 184 17.11 -0.17 14.84
CA PHE A 184 15.99 0.73 15.19
C PHE A 184 14.80 0.58 14.23
N THR A 185 15.04 0.57 12.92
CA THR A 185 13.96 0.38 11.94
C THR A 185 13.32 -1.00 12.07
N SER A 186 14.11 -2.07 12.22
CA SER A 186 13.62 -3.44 12.47
C SER A 186 12.74 -3.53 13.74
N VAL A 187 13.18 -2.95 14.86
CA VAL A 187 12.37 -2.97 16.11
C VAL A 187 11.19 -2.00 16.08
N ALA A 188 11.24 -0.87 15.36
CA ALA A 188 10.14 0.07 15.27
C ALA A 188 8.96 -0.50 14.47
N PHE A 189 9.24 -1.18 13.35
CA PHE A 189 8.23 -1.96 12.62
C PHE A 189 7.67 -3.08 13.51
N SER A 190 8.52 -3.81 14.23
CA SER A 190 8.10 -4.89 15.13
C SER A 190 7.24 -4.40 16.31
N ALA A 191 7.54 -3.24 16.89
CA ALA A 191 6.74 -2.61 17.94
C ALA A 191 5.39 -2.11 17.41
N LEU A 192 5.37 -1.51 16.20
CA LEU A 192 4.11 -1.10 15.56
C LEU A 192 3.22 -2.30 15.25
N ARG A 193 3.78 -3.42 14.79
CA ARG A 193 3.04 -4.67 14.59
C ARG A 193 2.41 -5.20 15.89
N ALA A 194 3.05 -5.01 17.04
CA ALA A 194 2.44 -5.35 18.33
C ALA A 194 1.22 -4.46 18.63
N SER A 195 1.31 -3.14 18.42
CA SER A 195 0.19 -2.20 18.58
C SER A 195 -0.97 -2.50 17.61
N VAL A 196 -0.67 -2.76 16.33
CA VAL A 196 -1.65 -3.18 15.32
C VAL A 196 -2.34 -4.48 15.72
N TYR A 197 -1.60 -5.46 16.25
CA TYR A 197 -2.18 -6.71 16.73
C TYR A 197 -3.11 -6.49 17.95
N PHE A 198 -2.76 -5.60 18.89
CA PHE A 198 -3.68 -5.27 19.99
C PHE A 198 -4.94 -4.57 19.49
N LEU A 199 -4.83 -3.67 18.50
CA LEU A 199 -5.97 -3.06 17.84
C LEU A 199 -6.84 -4.11 17.12
N GLN A 200 -6.23 -5.08 16.44
CA GLN A 200 -6.94 -6.19 15.78
C GLN A 200 -7.79 -7.00 16.77
N VAL A 201 -7.24 -7.35 17.94
CA VAL A 201 -7.99 -8.04 19.01
C VAL A 201 -9.16 -7.15 19.49
N LYS A 202 -8.89 -5.89 19.84
CA LYS A 202 -9.90 -4.92 20.32
C LYS A 202 -11.03 -4.63 19.32
N LEU A 203 -10.79 -4.77 18.02
CA LEU A 203 -11.83 -4.66 16.99
C LEU A 203 -12.58 -5.99 16.80
N SER A 204 -11.89 -7.14 16.93
CA SER A 204 -12.51 -8.47 16.83
C SER A 204 -13.46 -8.77 18.00
N ASP A 205 -13.08 -8.36 19.22
CA ASP A 205 -13.92 -8.43 20.43
C ASP A 205 -15.25 -7.65 20.26
N ARG A 206 -15.32 -6.68 19.34
CA ARG A 206 -16.54 -5.90 19.05
C ARG A 206 -17.45 -6.52 17.98
N HIS A 207 -16.97 -7.52 17.23
CA HIS A 207 -17.79 -8.23 16.24
C HIS A 207 -18.55 -9.43 16.84
N THR A 208 -18.19 -9.88 18.03
CA THR A 208 -18.72 -11.11 18.65
C THR A 208 -19.71 -10.85 19.78
N ASP A 209 -19.51 -9.80 20.59
CA ASP A 209 -20.34 -9.55 21.77
C ASP A 209 -21.55 -8.64 21.54
N THR A 210 -22.75 -9.16 21.86
CA THR A 210 -23.96 -8.34 22.07
C THR A 210 -24.02 -7.73 23.48
N CYS A 211 -22.91 -7.77 24.25
CA CYS A 211 -22.90 -7.52 25.68
C CYS A 211 -21.91 -6.40 26.08
N GLY A 212 -22.46 -5.31 26.63
CA GLY A 212 -21.69 -4.24 27.27
C GLY A 212 -21.07 -3.22 26.31
N MET A 213 -21.13 -1.94 26.69
CA MET A 213 -20.40 -0.88 25.99
C MET A 213 -18.90 -0.99 26.30
N GLN A 214 -18.18 -1.80 25.52
CA GLN A 214 -16.72 -1.72 25.46
C GLN A 214 -16.32 -0.27 25.17
N ASN A 215 -15.31 0.26 25.87
CA ASN A 215 -14.98 1.69 25.81
C ASN A 215 -14.59 2.10 24.37
N VAL A 216 -15.43 2.93 23.74
CA VAL A 216 -15.22 3.42 22.36
C VAL A 216 -14.01 4.32 22.30
N ASP A 217 -13.76 5.12 23.35
CA ASP A 217 -12.64 6.05 23.39
C ASP A 217 -11.29 5.33 23.57
N GLU A 218 -11.25 4.18 24.27
CA GLU A 218 -10.03 3.35 24.33
C GLU A 218 -9.62 2.84 22.94
N VAL A 219 -10.58 2.35 22.14
CA VAL A 219 -10.31 1.88 20.77
C VAL A 219 -9.98 3.04 19.83
N ARG A 220 -10.64 4.19 20.01
CA ARG A 220 -10.34 5.43 19.28
C ARG A 220 -8.93 5.94 19.56
N GLN A 221 -8.48 5.90 20.81
CA GLN A 221 -7.10 6.22 21.20
C GLN A 221 -6.09 5.22 20.63
N LEU A 222 -6.39 3.91 20.67
CA LEU A 222 -5.55 2.90 20.02
C LEU A 222 -5.42 3.11 18.51
N CYS A 223 -6.51 3.46 17.81
CA CYS A 223 -6.45 3.88 16.42
C CYS A 223 -5.53 5.09 16.24
N GLN A 224 -5.67 6.15 17.06
CA GLN A 224 -4.84 7.35 16.98
C GLN A 224 -3.35 7.06 17.20
N HIS A 225 -2.98 6.28 18.23
CA HIS A 225 -1.58 5.93 18.49
C HIS A 225 -0.99 5.03 17.38
N CYS A 226 -1.76 4.08 16.84
CA CYS A 226 -1.33 3.26 15.70
C CYS A 226 -1.16 4.10 14.42
N GLU A 227 -2.12 4.99 14.13
CA GLU A 227 -2.08 5.86 12.95
C GLU A 227 -0.92 6.85 13.02
N ALA A 228 -0.67 7.47 14.18
CA ALA A 228 0.47 8.36 14.40
C ALA A 228 1.81 7.62 14.25
N SER A 229 1.96 6.44 14.86
CA SER A 229 3.18 5.63 14.75
C SER A 229 3.47 5.20 13.31
N LEU A 230 2.43 4.81 12.57
CA LEU A 230 2.54 4.49 11.14
C LEU A 230 2.85 5.73 10.30
N GLN A 231 2.20 6.88 10.59
CA GLN A 231 2.45 8.13 9.89
C GLN A 231 3.88 8.61 10.08
N PHE A 232 4.47 8.45 11.27
CA PHE A 232 5.87 8.77 11.54
C PHE A 232 6.82 7.92 10.67
N LEU A 233 6.65 6.60 10.65
CA LEU A 233 7.49 5.71 9.82
C LEU A 233 7.30 5.98 8.32
N ARG A 234 6.06 6.24 7.88
CA ARG A 234 5.76 6.65 6.50
C ARG A 234 6.44 7.98 6.14
N SER A 235 6.43 8.98 7.02
CA SER A 235 7.07 10.27 6.76
C SER A 235 8.59 10.15 6.64
N LEU A 236 9.24 9.33 7.47
CA LEU A 236 10.66 8.98 7.26
C LEU A 236 10.88 8.24 5.93
N CYS A 237 9.94 7.38 5.53
CA CYS A 237 9.97 6.71 4.23
C CYS A 237 9.77 7.65 3.03
N LEU A 238 9.35 8.92 3.22
CA LEU A 238 9.34 9.91 2.13
C LEU A 238 10.74 10.46 1.83
N GLU A 239 11.62 10.55 2.84
CA GLU A 239 13.00 11.01 2.68
C GLU A 239 13.82 9.96 1.90
N LYS A 240 14.31 10.35 0.71
CA LYS A 240 14.91 9.44 -0.28
C LYS A 240 16.00 8.53 0.30
N LEU A 241 17.01 9.11 0.95
CA LEU A 241 18.14 8.37 1.51
C LEU A 241 17.72 7.40 2.62
N PHE A 242 16.69 7.76 3.40
CA PHE A 242 16.15 6.90 4.45
C PHE A 242 15.39 5.71 3.84
N ARG A 243 14.62 5.96 2.78
CA ARG A 243 13.91 4.92 2.02
C ARG A 243 14.86 3.96 1.31
N GLU A 244 15.93 4.45 0.69
CA GLU A 244 16.97 3.61 0.07
C GLU A 244 17.66 2.73 1.13
N ARG A 245 17.96 3.29 2.31
CA ARG A 245 18.49 2.53 3.45
C ARG A 245 17.51 1.47 3.98
N LEU A 246 16.21 1.79 3.98
CA LEU A 246 15.12 0.91 4.42
C LEU A 246 14.92 -0.27 3.46
N VAL A 247 15.01 -0.06 2.14
CA VAL A 247 14.98 -1.13 1.13
C VAL A 247 16.20 -2.05 1.25
N MET A 248 17.36 -1.51 1.65
CA MET A 248 18.57 -2.29 1.93
C MET A 248 18.55 -3.04 3.28
N ASN A 249 17.51 -2.88 4.11
CA ASN A 249 17.38 -3.59 5.39
C ASN A 249 16.82 -5.01 5.19
N LYS A 250 17.64 -6.02 5.52
CA LYS A 250 17.34 -7.45 5.35
C LYS A 250 16.08 -7.90 6.08
N ASP A 251 15.97 -7.59 7.37
CA ASP A 251 14.85 -7.99 8.24
C ASP A 251 13.51 -7.50 7.70
N LEU A 252 13.52 -6.34 7.04
CA LEU A 252 12.32 -5.66 6.57
C LEU A 252 11.95 -6.04 5.13
N CYS A 253 12.94 -6.35 4.27
CA CYS A 253 12.71 -6.57 2.84
C CYS A 253 12.97 -8.02 2.38
N GLU A 254 14.13 -8.62 2.69
CA GLU A 254 14.45 -10.02 2.33
C GLU A 254 13.67 -11.03 3.19
N GLU A 255 13.56 -10.76 4.49
CA GLU A 255 12.74 -11.53 5.47
C GLU A 255 11.30 -10.99 5.56
N GLY A 256 10.96 -9.95 4.80
CA GLY A 256 9.60 -9.45 4.63
C GLY A 256 8.97 -8.76 5.85
N GLY A 257 9.73 -8.29 6.84
CA GLY A 257 9.20 -7.60 8.02
C GLY A 257 8.29 -6.40 7.71
N ALA A 258 8.53 -5.67 6.61
CA ALA A 258 7.64 -4.62 6.11
C ALA A 258 6.34 -5.18 5.52
N LEU A 259 6.41 -6.27 4.73
CA LEU A 259 5.25 -6.96 4.19
C LEU A 259 4.36 -7.56 5.30
N LEU A 260 4.96 -8.04 6.40
CA LEU A 260 4.22 -8.50 7.58
C LEU A 260 3.43 -7.36 8.24
N LEU A 261 3.97 -6.13 8.29
CA LEU A 261 3.23 -4.96 8.79
C LEU A 261 2.08 -4.58 7.84
N VAL A 262 2.29 -4.61 6.53
CA VAL A 262 1.19 -4.43 5.55
C VAL A 262 0.10 -5.47 5.75
N GLN A 263 0.48 -6.75 5.86
CA GLN A 263 -0.46 -7.85 6.07
C GLN A 263 -1.26 -7.71 7.38
N ASP A 264 -0.59 -7.43 8.50
CA ASP A 264 -1.28 -7.29 9.80
C ASP A 264 -2.26 -6.10 9.81
N ILE A 265 -1.92 -4.99 9.14
CA ILE A 265 -2.83 -3.84 8.98
C ILE A 265 -3.99 -4.15 8.02
N MET A 266 -3.73 -4.81 6.89
CA MET A 266 -4.77 -5.13 5.93
C MET A 266 -5.80 -6.14 6.49
N LYS A 267 -5.36 -7.01 7.40
CA LYS A 267 -6.20 -7.93 8.22
C LYS A 267 -7.00 -7.26 9.35
N LEU A 268 -6.89 -5.95 9.58
CA LEU A 268 -7.76 -5.26 10.55
C LEU A 268 -9.23 -5.38 10.11
N PRO A 269 -10.16 -5.86 10.96
CA PRO A 269 -11.56 -6.01 10.61
C PRO A 269 -12.27 -4.65 10.50
N PRO A 270 -13.46 -4.58 9.86
CA PRO A 270 -14.29 -3.38 9.86
C PRO A 270 -14.84 -3.08 11.28
N CYS A 271 -15.55 -1.96 11.42
CA CYS A 271 -16.22 -1.60 12.68
C CYS A 271 -17.47 -0.75 12.39
N ASN A 272 -18.52 -0.89 13.21
CA ASN A 272 -19.78 -0.19 13.00
C ASN A 272 -19.74 1.29 13.43
N ASP A 273 -18.77 1.70 14.24
CA ASP A 273 -18.48 3.11 14.55
C ASP A 273 -17.76 3.75 13.34
N SER A 274 -18.37 4.79 12.77
CA SER A 274 -17.88 5.45 11.54
C SER A 274 -16.55 6.17 11.73
N HIS A 275 -16.21 6.66 12.93
CA HIS A 275 -14.92 7.27 13.21
C HIS A 275 -13.80 6.23 13.30
N ILE A 276 -14.08 5.07 13.91
CA ILE A 276 -13.16 3.92 13.96
C ILE A 276 -13.00 3.33 12.56
N MET A 277 -14.08 3.15 11.79
CA MET A 277 -14.03 2.69 10.40
C MET A 277 -13.17 3.63 9.52
N ALA A 278 -13.37 4.95 9.64
CA ALA A 278 -12.57 5.94 8.93
C ALA A 278 -11.08 5.90 9.36
N ALA A 279 -10.78 5.69 10.64
CA ALA A 279 -9.41 5.55 11.12
C ALA A 279 -8.74 4.27 10.58
N VAL A 280 -9.43 3.11 10.61
CA VAL A 280 -8.93 1.86 10.01
C VAL A 280 -8.70 2.02 8.51
N SER A 281 -9.59 2.72 7.80
CA SER A 281 -9.41 3.05 6.37
C SER A 281 -8.15 3.89 6.12
N ARG A 282 -7.92 4.95 6.91
CA ARG A 282 -6.68 5.76 6.80
C ARG A 282 -5.42 4.96 7.17
N ILE A 283 -5.46 4.12 8.20
CA ILE A 283 -4.32 3.25 8.58
C ILE A 283 -3.98 2.30 7.42
N LYS A 284 -4.98 1.65 6.79
CA LYS A 284 -4.76 0.84 5.57
C LYS A 284 -4.22 1.68 4.41
N SER A 285 -4.79 2.85 4.14
CA SER A 285 -4.33 3.75 3.07
C SER A 285 -2.87 4.17 3.25
N LYS A 286 -2.47 4.52 4.48
CA LYS A 286 -1.09 4.93 4.81
C LYS A 286 -0.10 3.77 4.73
N VAL A 287 -0.47 2.53 5.11
CA VAL A 287 0.44 1.38 4.93
C VAL A 287 0.62 1.02 3.45
N LEU A 288 -0.45 1.13 2.63
CA LEU A 288 -0.32 0.94 1.18
C LEU A 288 0.49 2.07 0.52
N SER A 289 0.39 3.32 0.97
CA SER A 289 1.27 4.41 0.51
C SER A 289 2.73 4.19 0.92
N MET A 290 3.00 3.64 2.10
CA MET A 290 4.36 3.29 2.51
C MET A 290 4.92 2.12 1.66
N MET A 291 4.10 1.11 1.39
CA MET A 291 4.46 0.00 0.49
C MET A 291 4.71 0.50 -0.94
N LEU A 292 3.88 1.42 -1.44
CA LEU A 292 4.02 2.01 -2.78
C LEU A 292 5.42 2.62 -2.95
N HIS A 293 5.85 3.47 -2.02
CA HIS A 293 7.18 4.09 -2.06
C HIS A 293 8.33 3.06 -1.97
N LEU A 294 8.17 1.98 -1.19
CA LEU A 294 9.14 0.87 -1.19
C LEU A 294 9.23 0.21 -2.56
N CYS A 295 8.10 -0.12 -3.20
CA CYS A 295 8.05 -0.70 -4.54
C CYS A 295 8.62 0.25 -5.63
N GLU A 296 8.41 1.55 -5.50
CA GLU A 296 8.94 2.60 -6.38
C GLU A 296 10.46 2.82 -6.23
N THR A 297 11.11 2.20 -5.23
CA THR A 297 12.53 2.43 -4.92
C THR A 297 13.42 1.31 -5.46
N GLU A 298 14.35 1.71 -6.34
CA GLU A 298 15.43 0.87 -6.85
C GLU A 298 16.73 1.15 -6.08
N VAL A 299 17.44 0.09 -5.70
CA VAL A 299 18.79 0.15 -5.10
C VAL A 299 19.74 -0.76 -5.88
N GLU A 300 21.05 -0.72 -5.59
CA GLU A 300 22.06 -1.49 -6.34
C GLU A 300 21.76 -2.99 -6.46
N ARG A 301 21.07 -3.55 -5.45
CA ARG A 301 20.69 -4.96 -5.35
C ARG A 301 19.38 -5.34 -6.07
N GLY A 302 18.63 -4.37 -6.60
CA GLY A 302 17.32 -4.57 -7.23
C GLY A 302 16.25 -3.63 -6.67
N SER A 303 14.99 -3.83 -7.06
CA SER A 303 13.83 -3.21 -6.42
C SER A 303 13.45 -3.93 -5.12
N PHE A 304 12.57 -3.33 -4.32
CA PHE A 304 11.95 -3.99 -3.17
C PHE A 304 11.24 -5.31 -3.55
N LEU A 305 10.66 -5.40 -4.76
CA LEU A 305 9.98 -6.62 -5.23
C LEU A 305 10.96 -7.71 -5.65
N ASP A 306 12.08 -7.36 -6.29
CA ASP A 306 13.17 -8.30 -6.56
C ASP A 306 13.73 -8.86 -5.23
N LEU A 307 13.95 -7.99 -4.23
CA LEU A 307 14.47 -8.38 -2.91
C LEU A 307 13.50 -9.29 -2.16
N ALA A 308 12.20 -8.97 -2.13
CA ALA A 308 11.19 -9.83 -1.52
C ALA A 308 11.07 -11.18 -2.24
N ALA A 309 11.32 -11.24 -3.55
CA ALA A 309 11.31 -12.48 -4.33
C ALA A 309 12.56 -13.36 -4.14
N THR A 310 13.61 -12.88 -3.45
CA THR A 310 14.86 -13.68 -3.24
C THR A 310 14.66 -14.90 -2.32
N THR A 311 13.68 -14.87 -1.42
CA THR A 311 13.37 -15.99 -0.51
C THR A 311 11.96 -16.52 -0.78
N THR A 312 11.73 -17.82 -0.60
CA THR A 312 10.38 -18.41 -0.75
C THR A 312 9.39 -17.80 0.24
N GLY A 313 9.83 -17.56 1.48
CA GLY A 313 9.02 -16.92 2.52
C GLY A 313 8.64 -15.47 2.17
N GLY A 314 9.59 -14.67 1.69
CA GLY A 314 9.34 -13.30 1.22
C GLY A 314 8.39 -13.28 0.01
N LEU A 315 8.59 -14.18 -0.95
CA LEU A 315 7.78 -14.28 -2.16
C LEU A 315 6.31 -14.66 -1.86
N ASP A 316 6.10 -15.67 -1.01
CA ASP A 316 4.75 -16.12 -0.66
C ASP A 316 4.02 -15.12 0.27
N LEU A 317 4.76 -14.44 1.14
CA LEU A 317 4.23 -13.31 1.91
C LEU A 317 3.88 -12.12 1.00
N ALA A 318 4.71 -11.80 0.00
CA ALA A 318 4.42 -10.76 -0.97
C ALA A 318 3.16 -11.09 -1.78
N LYS A 319 3.01 -12.32 -2.29
CA LYS A 319 1.76 -12.80 -2.93
C LYS A 319 0.55 -12.67 -1.99
N SER A 320 0.72 -13.00 -0.71
CA SER A 320 -0.35 -12.82 0.30
C SER A 320 -0.73 -11.35 0.49
N VAL A 321 0.22 -10.41 0.41
CA VAL A 321 -0.06 -8.96 0.41
C VAL A 321 -0.75 -8.52 -0.88
N VAL A 322 -0.27 -8.97 -2.06
CA VAL A 322 -0.93 -8.73 -3.36
C VAL A 322 -2.39 -9.18 -3.31
N PHE A 323 -2.68 -10.38 -2.79
CA PHE A 323 -4.05 -10.88 -2.65
C PHE A 323 -4.95 -9.96 -1.81
N GLN A 324 -4.44 -9.42 -0.69
CA GLN A 324 -5.20 -8.48 0.14
C GLN A 324 -5.43 -7.12 -0.53
N VAL A 325 -4.50 -6.67 -1.39
CA VAL A 325 -4.70 -5.48 -2.24
C VAL A 325 -5.80 -5.75 -3.28
N LEU A 326 -5.80 -6.93 -3.91
CA LEU A 326 -6.84 -7.33 -4.88
C LEU A 326 -8.22 -7.51 -4.22
N GLU A 327 -8.32 -8.04 -3.00
CA GLU A 327 -9.59 -8.12 -2.26
C GLU A 327 -10.15 -6.74 -1.87
N VAL A 328 -9.30 -5.73 -1.63
CA VAL A 328 -9.76 -4.33 -1.51
C VAL A 328 -10.35 -3.84 -2.84
N LEU A 329 -9.71 -4.10 -3.99
CA LEU A 329 -10.27 -3.70 -5.28
C LEU A 329 -11.58 -4.43 -5.61
N LYS A 330 -11.68 -5.73 -5.31
CA LYS A 330 -12.89 -6.55 -5.46
C LYS A 330 -14.05 -6.02 -4.62
N THR A 331 -13.84 -5.75 -3.33
CA THR A 331 -14.89 -5.17 -2.47
C THR A 331 -15.32 -3.78 -2.95
N MET A 332 -14.42 -3.01 -3.57
CA MET A 332 -14.70 -1.71 -4.19
C MET A 332 -15.43 -1.78 -5.54
N PHE A 333 -15.31 -2.88 -6.28
CA PHE A 333 -15.91 -3.03 -7.61
C PHE A 333 -17.27 -3.75 -7.61
N CYS A 334 -17.60 -4.46 -6.53
CA CYS A 334 -18.76 -5.36 -6.49
C CYS A 334 -19.69 -5.15 -5.28
N GLY A 335 -19.45 -4.18 -4.41
CA GLY A 335 -20.25 -3.91 -3.21
C GLY A 335 -21.39 -2.89 -3.41
N ASP A 336 -22.15 -2.64 -2.33
CA ASP A 336 -23.19 -1.61 -2.28
C ASP A 336 -22.60 -0.20 -2.02
N PRO A 337 -23.07 0.88 -2.68
CA PRO A 337 -22.48 2.23 -2.58
C PRO A 337 -22.29 2.80 -1.17
N SER A 338 -23.04 2.33 -0.17
CA SER A 338 -23.07 2.90 1.19
C SER A 338 -21.88 2.55 2.09
N GLY A 339 -21.11 1.49 1.78
CA GLY A 339 -20.08 0.93 2.68
C GLY A 339 -18.64 0.92 2.15
N HIS A 340 -18.38 1.56 1.01
CA HIS A 340 -17.12 1.41 0.27
C HIS A 340 -15.94 2.25 0.80
N PRO A 341 -14.72 1.68 0.94
CA PRO A 341 -13.46 2.44 1.08
C PRO A 341 -13.04 3.16 -0.23
N ARG A 342 -13.85 4.12 -0.67
CA ARG A 342 -13.48 5.10 -1.72
C ARG A 342 -12.25 5.91 -1.30
N GLY A 343 -11.59 6.49 -2.29
CA GLY A 343 -10.56 7.49 -2.07
C GLY A 343 -9.14 6.94 -2.09
N LEU A 344 -8.23 7.53 -1.30
CA LEU A 344 -6.81 7.14 -1.29
C LEU A 344 -6.55 5.65 -1.00
N LEU A 345 -7.43 4.95 -0.26
CA LEU A 345 -7.28 3.50 -0.06
C LEU A 345 -7.47 2.75 -1.39
N GLN A 346 -8.49 3.11 -2.19
CA GLN A 346 -8.66 2.57 -3.53
C GLN A 346 -7.50 2.97 -4.46
N LEU A 347 -7.10 4.25 -4.49
CA LEU A 347 -6.03 4.70 -5.39
C LEU A 347 -4.69 4.04 -5.08
N ASN A 348 -4.31 3.90 -3.80
CA ASN A 348 -3.06 3.22 -3.44
C ASN A 348 -3.11 1.71 -3.73
N ALA A 349 -4.28 1.07 -3.58
CA ALA A 349 -4.47 -0.32 -4.01
C ALA A 349 -4.36 -0.48 -5.54
N MET A 350 -4.88 0.47 -6.33
CA MET A 350 -4.76 0.45 -7.79
C MET A 350 -3.33 0.75 -8.27
N ARG A 351 -2.62 1.71 -7.66
CA ARG A 351 -1.19 1.98 -7.93
C ARG A 351 -0.30 0.77 -7.63
N LEU A 352 -0.51 0.11 -6.48
CA LEU A 352 0.20 -1.14 -6.19
C LEU A 352 -0.13 -2.25 -7.20
N THR A 353 -1.39 -2.37 -7.63
CA THR A 353 -1.79 -3.36 -8.64
C THR A 353 -1.20 -3.07 -10.03
N GLU A 354 -1.04 -1.79 -10.40
CA GLU A 354 -0.30 -1.37 -11.60
C GLU A 354 1.15 -1.89 -11.53
N ILE A 355 1.90 -1.58 -10.46
CA ILE A 355 3.27 -2.06 -10.28
C ILE A 355 3.35 -3.61 -10.28
N PHE A 356 2.49 -4.30 -9.54
CA PHE A 356 2.48 -5.78 -9.49
C PHE A 356 2.14 -6.42 -10.85
N SER A 357 1.54 -5.68 -11.79
CA SER A 357 1.23 -6.16 -13.14
C SER A 357 2.36 -5.94 -14.16
N ASP A 358 3.29 -4.99 -13.90
CA ASP A 358 4.54 -4.78 -14.66
C ASP A 358 5.65 -5.74 -14.16
N ASP A 359 5.67 -6.10 -12.87
CA ASP A 359 6.69 -6.96 -12.26
C ASP A 359 6.57 -8.46 -12.64
N SER A 360 7.61 -9.03 -13.23
CA SER A 360 7.62 -10.41 -13.74
C SER A 360 7.61 -11.52 -12.67
N ASN A 361 7.66 -11.20 -11.38
CA ASN A 361 7.47 -12.15 -10.27
C ASN A 361 6.01 -12.20 -9.78
N PHE A 362 5.27 -11.10 -9.93
CA PHE A 362 3.89 -10.97 -9.43
C PHE A 362 2.82 -10.93 -10.52
N ARG A 363 3.19 -10.52 -11.74
CA ARG A 363 2.33 -10.38 -12.91
C ARG A 363 1.38 -11.55 -13.15
N SER A 364 1.90 -12.78 -13.26
CA SER A 364 1.08 -13.97 -13.53
C SER A 364 0.10 -14.27 -12.39
N TYR A 365 0.48 -13.90 -11.15
CA TYR A 365 -0.38 -14.02 -9.97
C TYR A 365 -1.48 -12.94 -9.97
N VAL A 366 -1.17 -11.70 -10.35
CA VAL A 366 -2.18 -10.65 -10.57
C VAL A 366 -3.16 -11.07 -11.67
N LEU A 367 -2.67 -11.53 -12.82
CA LEU A 367 -3.49 -12.00 -13.94
C LEU A 367 -4.50 -13.07 -13.46
N LEU A 368 -4.03 -14.12 -12.79
CA LEU A 368 -4.86 -15.24 -12.37
C LEU A 368 -5.92 -14.86 -11.31
N ASN A 369 -5.61 -13.92 -10.41
CA ASN A 369 -6.52 -13.51 -9.33
C ASN A 369 -7.42 -12.32 -9.68
N PHE A 370 -7.02 -11.44 -10.61
CA PHE A 370 -7.72 -10.18 -10.91
C PHE A 370 -8.60 -10.23 -12.15
N THR A 371 -8.33 -11.14 -13.11
CA THR A 371 -9.07 -11.18 -14.39
C THR A 371 -10.57 -11.38 -14.22
N GLU A 372 -11.02 -12.21 -13.26
CA GLU A 372 -12.45 -12.44 -13.01
C GLU A 372 -13.17 -11.17 -12.50
N PHE A 373 -12.51 -10.37 -11.66
CA PHE A 373 -13.05 -9.08 -11.19
C PHE A 373 -13.05 -8.03 -12.30
N LEU A 374 -12.03 -7.99 -13.17
CA LEU A 374 -12.04 -7.17 -14.37
C LEU A 374 -13.21 -7.54 -15.30
N THR A 375 -13.44 -8.84 -15.54
CA THR A 375 -14.58 -9.28 -16.35
C THR A 375 -15.91 -8.86 -15.74
N THR A 376 -16.05 -8.92 -14.41
CA THR A 376 -17.25 -8.43 -13.70
C THR A 376 -17.44 -6.92 -13.91
N VAL A 377 -16.39 -6.12 -13.75
CA VAL A 377 -16.41 -4.66 -14.00
C VAL A 377 -16.85 -4.32 -15.42
N PHE A 378 -16.33 -5.00 -16.43
CA PHE A 378 -16.74 -4.77 -17.81
C PHE A 378 -18.13 -5.33 -18.14
N SER A 379 -18.68 -6.24 -17.35
CA SER A 379 -20.02 -6.81 -17.56
C SER A 379 -21.16 -5.97 -16.95
N LEU A 380 -20.84 -4.85 -16.28
CA LEU A 380 -21.83 -3.91 -15.73
C LEU A 380 -22.74 -3.31 -16.82
N PRO A 381 -24.00 -2.93 -16.48
CA PRO A 381 -24.86 -2.15 -17.36
C PRO A 381 -24.14 -0.89 -17.89
N ASN A 382 -24.25 -0.61 -19.19
CA ASN A 382 -23.40 0.40 -19.83
C ASN A 382 -23.51 1.81 -19.23
N GLY A 383 -24.67 2.19 -18.68
CA GLY A 383 -24.83 3.46 -17.94
C GLY A 383 -24.08 3.50 -16.60
N GLU A 384 -24.07 2.40 -15.85
CA GLU A 384 -23.31 2.26 -14.61
C GLU A 384 -21.81 2.20 -14.88
N PHE A 385 -21.39 1.49 -15.94
CA PHE A 385 -20.01 1.49 -16.39
C PHE A 385 -19.55 2.89 -16.77
N LEU A 386 -20.29 3.61 -17.63
CA LEU A 386 -19.95 4.97 -18.06
C LEU A 386 -19.86 5.95 -16.89
N SER A 387 -20.84 5.94 -15.98
CA SER A 387 -20.87 6.85 -14.83
C SER A 387 -19.81 6.55 -13.77
N SER A 388 -19.38 5.29 -13.63
CA SER A 388 -18.26 4.93 -12.74
C SER A 388 -16.90 5.15 -13.40
N TRP A 389 -16.71 4.73 -14.65
CA TRP A 389 -15.38 4.54 -15.26
C TRP A 389 -15.06 5.47 -16.44
N CYS A 390 -16.04 6.13 -17.04
CA CYS A 390 -15.83 7.10 -18.13
C CYS A 390 -16.28 8.51 -17.75
N SER A 391 -16.36 8.80 -16.44
CA SER A 391 -16.81 10.09 -15.92
C SER A 391 -15.69 11.11 -15.94
N SER A 392 -15.82 12.11 -16.82
CA SER A 392 -14.95 13.30 -16.85
C SER A 392 -15.23 14.31 -15.74
N ALA A 393 -16.08 13.96 -14.76
CA ALA A 393 -16.52 14.86 -13.70
C ALA A 393 -15.35 15.40 -12.87
N LEU A 394 -15.43 16.70 -12.55
CA LEU A 394 -14.54 17.36 -11.59
C LEU A 394 -14.99 17.02 -10.15
N GLU A 395 -15.06 15.73 -9.82
CA GLU A 395 -15.05 15.33 -8.42
C GLU A 395 -13.78 15.88 -7.76
N PRO A 396 -13.85 16.37 -6.51
CA PRO A 396 -12.68 16.90 -5.82
C PRO A 396 -11.58 15.85 -5.76
N SER A 397 -10.32 16.31 -5.78
CA SER A 397 -9.23 15.37 -5.57
C SER A 397 -9.24 14.85 -4.14
N GLU A 398 -8.81 13.60 -4.00
CA GLU A 398 -8.50 12.99 -2.73
C GLU A 398 -7.27 13.65 -2.10
N GLU A 399 -7.41 14.21 -0.90
CA GLU A 399 -6.32 14.80 -0.13
C GLU A 399 -5.86 13.83 0.97
N ASP A 400 -4.54 13.72 1.19
CA ASP A 400 -4.02 12.88 2.30
C ASP A 400 -4.32 13.55 3.64
N ALA A 401 -5.22 12.90 4.38
CA ALA A 401 -5.62 13.21 5.74
C ALA A 401 -4.44 12.99 6.70
N THR A 402 -3.64 14.04 6.97
CA THR A 402 -2.57 14.00 7.96
C THR A 402 -3.12 14.19 9.37
N VAL A 403 -2.75 13.30 10.28
CA VAL A 403 -3.11 13.37 11.70
C VAL A 403 -2.13 14.28 12.44
N GLU A 404 -2.61 15.39 12.98
CA GLU A 404 -1.85 16.26 13.88
C GLU A 404 -1.84 15.64 15.29
N TYR A 405 -0.81 14.82 15.53
CA TYR A 405 -0.66 14.06 16.78
C TYR A 405 0.04 14.89 17.86
N ASP A 406 -0.75 15.41 18.81
CA ASP A 406 -0.22 15.97 20.06
C ASP A 406 0.20 14.84 21.01
N SER A 407 1.50 14.58 21.06
CA SER A 407 2.13 13.60 21.95
C SER A 407 1.90 13.90 23.44
N LEU A 408 1.85 15.18 23.85
CA LEU A 408 1.67 15.57 25.26
C LEU A 408 0.24 15.34 25.72
N SER A 409 -0.77 15.67 24.91
CA SER A 409 -2.17 15.38 25.22
C SER A 409 -2.47 13.89 25.13
N ALA A 410 -1.94 13.19 24.11
CA ALA A 410 -2.18 11.75 23.93
C ALA A 410 -1.56 10.92 25.08
N ALA A 411 -0.33 11.21 25.49
CA ALA A 411 0.28 10.60 26.68
C ALA A 411 -0.50 10.96 27.96
N GLY A 412 -0.93 12.22 28.10
CA GLY A 412 -1.73 12.68 29.24
C GLY A 412 -3.10 12.00 29.38
N GLN A 413 -3.74 11.65 28.25
CA GLN A 413 -4.97 10.86 28.23
C GLN A 413 -4.71 9.40 28.61
N ALA A 414 -3.71 8.74 28.02
CA ALA A 414 -3.37 7.35 28.34
C ALA A 414 -2.93 7.15 29.81
N LEU A 415 -2.32 8.17 30.42
CA LEU A 415 -2.01 8.20 31.85
C LEU A 415 -3.24 8.43 32.74
N GLY A 416 -4.33 9.00 32.20
CA GLY A 416 -5.56 9.32 32.94
C GLY A 416 -5.53 10.70 33.63
N VAL A 417 -4.73 11.64 33.12
CA VAL A 417 -4.46 12.94 33.76
C VAL A 417 -5.18 14.11 33.05
N VAL A 418 -5.37 14.02 31.73
CA VAL A 418 -6.10 15.04 30.95
C VAL A 418 -7.59 14.69 30.92
N SER A 419 -8.44 15.63 31.36
CA SER A 419 -9.89 15.45 31.32
C SER A 419 -10.44 15.50 29.88
N THR A 420 -11.42 14.64 29.59
CA THR A 420 -11.98 14.39 28.24
C THR A 420 -12.67 15.59 27.59
N PHE A 421 -12.89 16.69 28.31
CA PHE A 421 -13.67 17.84 27.86
C PHE A 421 -12.87 18.96 27.17
N HIS A 422 -11.54 19.01 27.34
CA HIS A 422 -10.67 19.98 26.65
C HIS A 422 -9.68 19.30 25.68
N VAL A 423 -10.12 18.22 25.04
CA VAL A 423 -9.37 17.60 23.95
C VAL A 423 -9.38 18.54 22.74
N VAL A 424 -8.24 19.17 22.46
CA VAL A 424 -7.90 19.58 21.09
C VAL A 424 -7.94 18.29 20.27
N LYS A 425 -9.03 18.08 19.52
CA LYS A 425 -9.19 16.89 18.69
C LYS A 425 -8.04 16.88 17.70
N SER A 426 -7.18 15.87 17.80
CA SER A 426 -6.06 15.63 16.89
C SER A 426 -6.53 15.88 15.47
N ALA A 427 -6.07 17.00 14.90
CA ALA A 427 -6.71 17.57 13.73
C ALA A 427 -6.37 16.71 12.51
N VAL A 428 -7.39 16.40 11.72
CA VAL A 428 -7.17 15.86 10.38
C VAL A 428 -7.03 17.05 9.46
N THR A 429 -5.79 17.50 9.25
CA THR A 429 -5.49 18.45 8.19
C THR A 429 -5.36 17.73 6.85
N THR A 430 -5.77 18.40 5.79
CA THR A 430 -5.73 17.87 4.43
C THR A 430 -4.83 18.76 3.59
N ARG A 431 -3.95 18.15 2.78
CA ARG A 431 -3.00 18.90 1.94
C ARG A 431 -3.58 19.15 0.56
N ARG A 432 -4.04 20.39 0.32
CA ARG A 432 -4.33 20.93 -1.00
C ARG A 432 -3.07 21.06 -1.85
N ALA A 433 -2.76 20.01 -2.60
CA ALA A 433 -2.01 20.12 -3.84
C ALA A 433 -2.99 20.18 -5.03
N PRO A 434 -2.67 20.90 -6.13
CA PRO A 434 -3.40 20.74 -7.38
C PRO A 434 -3.20 19.29 -7.84
N GLN A 435 -4.28 18.52 -7.88
CA GLN A 435 -4.23 17.09 -8.19
C GLN A 435 -5.28 16.71 -9.24
N THR A 436 -4.93 15.71 -10.05
CA THR A 436 -5.83 15.05 -11.00
C THR A 436 -7.12 14.59 -10.30
N PRO A 437 -8.32 14.88 -10.87
CA PRO A 437 -9.61 14.43 -10.31
C PRO A 437 -9.68 12.93 -10.06
N TYR A 438 -10.38 12.52 -9.00
CA TYR A 438 -10.44 11.13 -8.53
C TYR A 438 -10.80 10.13 -9.64
N ALA A 439 -11.88 10.43 -10.39
CA ALA A 439 -12.35 9.60 -11.48
C ALA A 439 -11.28 9.38 -12.57
N ARG A 440 -10.53 10.43 -12.95
CA ARG A 440 -9.45 10.34 -13.94
C ARG A 440 -8.31 9.46 -13.43
N GLN A 441 -7.84 9.67 -12.19
CA GLN A 441 -6.78 8.82 -11.60
C GLN A 441 -7.18 7.35 -11.58
N LYS A 442 -8.41 7.05 -11.13
CA LYS A 442 -8.96 5.70 -11.06
C LYS A 442 -9.01 5.03 -12.44
N THR A 443 -9.45 5.75 -13.47
CA THR A 443 -9.57 5.21 -14.83
C THR A 443 -8.23 5.07 -15.55
N THR A 444 -7.32 6.04 -15.42
CA THR A 444 -5.92 5.93 -15.87
C THR A 444 -5.26 4.68 -15.30
N LEU A 445 -5.39 4.42 -14.00
CA LEU A 445 -4.82 3.24 -13.36
C LEU A 445 -5.45 1.93 -13.85
N LEU A 446 -6.77 1.89 -14.09
CA LEU A 446 -7.41 0.72 -14.70
C LEU A 446 -6.84 0.41 -16.09
N ILE A 447 -6.70 1.44 -16.94
CA ILE A 447 -6.18 1.31 -18.30
C ILE A 447 -4.74 0.80 -18.27
N LYS A 448 -3.88 1.36 -17.39
CA LYS A 448 -2.50 0.89 -17.22
C LYS A 448 -2.41 -0.57 -16.74
N ILE A 449 -3.24 -1.01 -15.80
CA ILE A 449 -3.27 -2.42 -15.38
C ILE A 449 -3.65 -3.33 -16.56
N ILE A 450 -4.62 -2.94 -17.39
CA ILE A 450 -5.00 -3.69 -18.60
C ILE A 450 -3.87 -3.68 -19.63
N ALA A 451 -3.23 -2.53 -19.85
CA ALA A 451 -2.10 -2.38 -20.76
C ALA A 451 -0.93 -3.28 -20.36
N ASN A 452 -0.54 -3.24 -19.08
CA ASN A 452 0.45 -4.14 -18.51
C ASN A 452 0.04 -5.61 -18.73
N LEU A 453 -1.12 -6.05 -18.27
CA LEU A 453 -1.58 -7.46 -18.42
C LEU A 453 -1.70 -7.92 -19.89
N THR A 454 -1.78 -6.99 -20.84
CA THR A 454 -1.78 -7.28 -22.29
C THR A 454 -0.38 -7.29 -22.91
N CYS A 455 0.56 -6.50 -22.38
CA CYS A 455 1.94 -6.41 -22.86
C CYS A 455 2.69 -7.73 -22.61
N PHE A 456 2.95 -8.51 -23.66
CA PHE A 456 3.76 -9.73 -23.60
C PHE A 456 5.18 -9.46 -24.09
N ILE A 457 6.18 -9.86 -23.31
CA ILE A 457 7.59 -9.77 -23.68
C ILE A 457 8.20 -11.18 -23.55
N PRO A 458 8.68 -11.80 -24.65
CA PRO A 458 9.40 -13.06 -24.60
C PRO A 458 10.55 -13.05 -23.60
N ASP A 459 10.87 -14.21 -23.03
CA ASP A 459 11.92 -14.44 -22.03
C ASP A 459 11.76 -13.72 -20.67
N ILE A 460 10.95 -12.66 -20.58
CA ILE A 460 10.62 -11.94 -19.33
C ILE A 460 9.27 -12.40 -18.75
N CYS A 461 8.26 -12.58 -19.60
CA CYS A 461 6.96 -13.13 -19.19
C CYS A 461 7.08 -14.62 -18.85
N LYS A 462 6.57 -15.02 -17.68
CA LYS A 462 6.56 -16.43 -17.22
C LYS A 462 5.29 -17.18 -17.61
N GLU A 463 4.30 -16.46 -18.12
CA GLU A 463 3.04 -16.98 -18.66
C GLU A 463 3.06 -17.12 -20.19
N GLU A 464 2.05 -17.79 -20.75
CA GLU A 464 1.88 -17.95 -22.20
C GLU A 464 1.36 -16.66 -22.87
N GLU A 465 1.73 -16.45 -24.14
CA GLU A 465 1.22 -15.32 -24.94
C GLU A 465 -0.31 -15.34 -25.02
N GLY A 466 -0.93 -14.18 -24.75
CA GLY A 466 -2.38 -14.04 -24.81
C GLY A 466 -3.14 -14.72 -23.65
N LEU A 467 -2.46 -15.24 -22.62
CA LEU A 467 -3.12 -15.84 -21.43
C LEU A 467 -4.20 -14.92 -20.84
N PHE A 468 -3.95 -13.61 -20.76
CA PHE A 468 -4.90 -12.63 -20.24
C PHE A 468 -6.20 -12.59 -21.07
N VAL A 469 -6.09 -12.48 -22.41
CA VAL A 469 -7.27 -12.49 -23.32
C VAL A 469 -8.02 -13.80 -23.23
N ASN A 470 -7.30 -14.94 -23.25
CA ASN A 470 -7.89 -16.26 -23.15
C ASN A 470 -8.63 -16.45 -21.80
N LYS A 471 -8.05 -15.95 -20.70
CA LYS A 471 -8.65 -16.00 -19.36
C LYS A 471 -9.86 -15.09 -19.21
N PHE A 472 -9.81 -13.89 -19.77
CA PHE A 472 -10.92 -12.93 -19.77
C PHE A 472 -12.12 -13.49 -20.55
N LEU A 473 -11.87 -14.13 -21.70
CA LEU A 473 -12.90 -14.82 -22.49
C LEU A 473 -13.53 -15.99 -21.72
N GLN A 474 -12.73 -16.82 -21.04
CA GLN A 474 -13.26 -17.89 -20.16
C GLN A 474 -14.17 -17.33 -19.06
N CYS A 475 -13.84 -16.17 -18.49
CA CYS A 475 -14.70 -15.52 -17.49
C CYS A 475 -16.00 -14.98 -18.12
N LEU A 476 -15.97 -14.36 -19.30
CA LEU A 476 -17.17 -13.89 -20.01
C LEU A 476 -18.14 -15.04 -20.30
N GLN A 477 -17.61 -16.18 -20.75
CA GLN A 477 -18.41 -17.39 -21.00
C GLN A 477 -19.10 -17.89 -19.72
N LYS A 478 -18.40 -17.90 -18.58
CA LYS A 478 -18.97 -18.32 -17.29
C LYS A 478 -20.14 -17.44 -16.86
N GLU A 479 -20.04 -16.11 -16.99
CA GLU A 479 -21.13 -15.22 -16.62
C GLU A 479 -22.35 -15.40 -17.54
N LEU A 480 -22.13 -15.55 -18.86
CA LEU A 480 -23.22 -15.82 -19.81
C LEU A 480 -23.97 -17.12 -19.47
N HIS A 481 -23.25 -18.15 -19.01
CA HIS A 481 -23.83 -19.44 -18.60
C HIS A 481 -24.48 -19.43 -17.20
N LYS A 482 -24.45 -18.31 -16.44
CA LYS A 482 -25.19 -18.15 -15.17
C LYS A 482 -26.57 -17.53 -15.33
N SER A 483 -26.90 -16.94 -16.49
CA SER A 483 -28.22 -16.34 -16.73
C SER A 483 -29.32 -17.42 -16.76
N PRO A 484 -30.39 -17.34 -15.94
CA PRO A 484 -31.48 -18.32 -15.97
C PRO A 484 -32.38 -18.18 -17.21
N ASP A 485 -32.48 -16.96 -17.77
CA ASP A 485 -33.37 -16.70 -18.91
C ASP A 485 -32.74 -17.18 -20.22
N GLY A 486 -33.14 -18.39 -20.61
CA GLY A 486 -32.76 -19.04 -21.87
C GLY A 486 -33.41 -18.42 -23.11
N VAL A 487 -33.02 -17.18 -23.45
CA VAL A 487 -33.29 -16.58 -24.76
C VAL A 487 -32.03 -16.65 -25.62
N SER A 488 -31.73 -17.85 -26.10
CA SER A 488 -30.66 -18.09 -27.08
C SER A 488 -31.12 -17.74 -28.50
N ASP A 489 -31.64 -16.54 -28.71
CA ASP A 489 -32.10 -16.05 -30.02
C ASP A 489 -31.93 -14.52 -30.16
N ILE A 490 -30.67 -14.09 -30.34
CA ILE A 490 -30.34 -12.81 -30.97
C ILE A 490 -29.38 -13.10 -32.12
N GLY A 491 -29.95 -13.28 -33.32
CA GLY A 491 -29.22 -13.49 -34.54
C GLY A 491 -28.48 -12.24 -35.04
N GLY A 492 -27.24 -12.06 -34.58
CA GLY A 492 -26.24 -11.20 -35.23
C GLY A 492 -25.90 -9.86 -34.54
N ALA A 493 -24.67 -9.42 -34.77
CA ALA A 493 -24.10 -8.08 -34.52
C ALA A 493 -24.09 -7.51 -33.08
N GLU A 494 -24.85 -8.02 -32.12
CA GLU A 494 -24.76 -7.53 -30.72
C GLU A 494 -23.44 -7.96 -30.06
N ARG A 495 -22.50 -7.00 -30.00
CA ARG A 495 -21.31 -7.06 -29.14
C ARG A 495 -21.73 -7.31 -27.70
N THR A 496 -21.02 -8.21 -27.00
CA THR A 496 -21.24 -8.45 -25.57
C THR A 496 -21.19 -7.13 -24.77
N PRO A 497 -21.88 -7.00 -23.62
CA PRO A 497 -21.82 -5.81 -22.78
C PRO A 497 -20.37 -5.39 -22.44
N ALA A 498 -19.49 -6.36 -22.22
CA ALA A 498 -18.06 -6.14 -22.01
C ALA A 498 -17.35 -5.55 -23.24
N CYS A 499 -17.60 -6.06 -24.45
CA CYS A 499 -17.05 -5.47 -25.68
C CYS A 499 -17.51 -4.02 -25.88
N ARG A 500 -18.77 -3.71 -25.55
CA ARG A 500 -19.32 -2.33 -25.59
C ARG A 500 -18.66 -1.43 -24.54
N ASN A 501 -18.54 -1.88 -23.30
CA ASN A 501 -17.91 -1.11 -22.22
C ASN A 501 -16.40 -0.90 -22.46
N LEU A 502 -15.69 -1.88 -23.03
CA LEU A 502 -14.30 -1.74 -23.46
C LEU A 502 -14.13 -0.66 -24.55
N HIS A 503 -15.05 -0.57 -25.51
CA HIS A 503 -15.05 0.52 -26.50
C HIS A 503 -15.34 1.88 -25.86
N SER A 504 -16.27 1.96 -24.90
CA SER A 504 -16.50 3.18 -24.12
C SER A 504 -15.25 3.60 -23.32
N LEU A 505 -14.53 2.65 -22.73
CA LEU A 505 -13.28 2.93 -22.03
C LEU A 505 -12.18 3.42 -22.97
N LEU A 506 -12.04 2.82 -24.16
CA LEU A 506 -11.06 3.25 -25.16
C LEU A 506 -11.33 4.70 -25.62
N LEU A 507 -12.57 5.03 -25.98
CA LEU A 507 -12.95 6.39 -26.38
C LEU A 507 -12.71 7.42 -25.25
N HIS A 508 -12.83 7.00 -23.99
CA HIS A 508 -12.48 7.85 -22.85
C HIS A 508 -10.95 7.95 -22.64
N ALA A 509 -10.19 6.87 -22.84
CA ALA A 509 -8.73 6.86 -22.81
C ALA A 509 -8.13 7.83 -23.83
N GLU A 510 -8.71 7.88 -25.03
CA GLU A 510 -8.37 8.82 -26.12
C GLU A 510 -8.70 10.29 -25.79
N SER A 511 -9.37 10.57 -24.66
CA SER A 511 -9.58 11.93 -24.11
C SER A 511 -8.69 12.25 -22.89
N LEU A 512 -7.88 11.30 -22.42
CA LEU A 512 -7.02 11.41 -21.22
C LEU A 512 -5.52 11.56 -21.57
N CYS A 513 -5.19 12.14 -22.73
CA CYS A 513 -3.82 12.26 -23.24
C CYS A 513 -2.85 13.05 -22.34
N GLU A 514 -3.34 13.78 -21.34
CA GLU A 514 -2.53 14.45 -20.31
C GLU A 514 -2.09 13.49 -19.17
N TYR A 515 -2.64 12.27 -19.12
CA TYR A 515 -2.49 11.32 -18.00
C TYR A 515 -2.19 9.88 -18.43
N LEU A 516 -2.20 9.57 -19.73
CA LEU A 516 -1.92 8.26 -20.30
C LEU A 516 -0.90 8.38 -21.42
N ASN A 517 0.03 7.44 -21.49
CA ASN A 517 0.98 7.35 -22.60
C ASN A 517 0.28 6.66 -23.78
N GLU A 518 0.65 7.03 -25.02
CA GLU A 518 0.07 6.42 -26.21
C GLU A 518 0.26 4.89 -26.23
N ASP A 519 1.38 4.38 -25.71
CA ASP A 519 1.65 2.95 -25.55
C ASP A 519 0.56 2.23 -24.70
N ASP A 520 0.10 2.86 -23.60
CA ASP A 520 -0.96 2.30 -22.75
C ASP A 520 -2.28 2.18 -23.54
N VAL A 521 -2.59 3.19 -24.35
CA VAL A 521 -3.79 3.22 -25.20
C VAL A 521 -3.66 2.22 -26.37
N GLN A 522 -2.49 2.08 -26.98
CA GLN A 522 -2.24 1.07 -28.03
C GLN A 522 -2.34 -0.36 -27.49
N LEU A 523 -1.85 -0.62 -26.27
CA LEU A 523 -2.02 -1.92 -25.60
C LEU A 523 -3.50 -2.21 -25.30
N LEU A 524 -4.28 -1.20 -24.86
CA LEU A 524 -5.74 -1.34 -24.73
C LEU A 524 -6.43 -1.62 -26.08
N ARG A 525 -6.04 -0.93 -27.16
CA ARG A 525 -6.53 -1.20 -28.53
C ARG A 525 -6.18 -2.63 -28.98
N MET A 526 -4.99 -3.12 -28.63
CA MET A 526 -4.54 -4.48 -28.94
C MET A 526 -5.36 -5.53 -28.19
N PHE A 527 -5.59 -5.34 -26.88
CA PHE A 527 -6.44 -6.22 -26.06
C PHE A 527 -7.84 -6.39 -26.67
N ILE A 528 -8.48 -5.27 -27.03
CA ILE A 528 -9.83 -5.26 -27.61
C ILE A 528 -9.86 -6.02 -28.94
N ARG A 529 -8.90 -5.76 -29.84
CA ARG A 529 -8.80 -6.47 -31.13
C ARG A 529 -8.59 -7.97 -30.95
N GLN A 530 -7.72 -8.39 -30.04
CA GLN A 530 -7.46 -9.81 -29.75
C GLN A 530 -8.71 -10.50 -29.17
N LEU A 531 -9.42 -9.85 -28.25
CA LEU A 531 -10.65 -10.38 -27.65
C LEU A 531 -11.79 -10.53 -28.69
N GLU A 532 -12.03 -9.51 -29.52
CA GLU A 532 -13.05 -9.58 -30.58
C GLU A 532 -12.72 -10.65 -31.63
N ALA A 533 -11.45 -10.81 -32.00
CA ALA A 533 -11.01 -11.87 -32.90
C ALA A 533 -11.29 -13.27 -32.33
N ARG A 534 -11.03 -13.49 -31.03
CA ARG A 534 -11.33 -14.78 -30.36
C ARG A 534 -12.84 -15.05 -30.28
N ILE A 535 -13.65 -14.05 -29.90
CA ILE A 535 -15.12 -14.19 -29.86
C ILE A 535 -15.68 -14.55 -31.25
N THR A 536 -15.14 -13.94 -32.30
CA THR A 536 -15.52 -14.23 -33.70
C THR A 536 -15.08 -15.62 -34.16
N GLN A 537 -13.92 -16.11 -33.70
CA GLN A 537 -13.49 -17.49 -33.95
C GLN A 537 -14.43 -18.51 -33.28
N GLU A 538 -14.82 -18.27 -32.02
CA GLU A 538 -15.70 -19.19 -31.29
C GLU A 538 -17.13 -19.22 -31.83
N SER A 539 -17.72 -18.08 -32.19
CA SER A 539 -19.07 -18.04 -32.76
C SER A 539 -19.15 -18.78 -34.10
N ASN A 540 -18.16 -18.60 -34.98
CA ASN A 540 -18.02 -19.37 -36.22
C ASN A 540 -17.88 -20.89 -35.94
N ILE A 541 -17.12 -21.30 -34.92
CA ILE A 541 -16.97 -22.71 -34.54
C ILE A 541 -18.28 -23.29 -33.97
N ARG A 542 -19.07 -22.51 -33.21
CA ARG A 542 -20.40 -22.93 -32.72
C ARG A 542 -21.37 -23.11 -33.89
N GLN A 543 -21.48 -22.13 -34.79
CA GLN A 543 -22.33 -22.20 -35.98
C GLN A 543 -21.96 -23.39 -36.88
N LEU A 544 -20.66 -23.65 -37.12
CA LEU A 544 -20.22 -24.81 -37.90
C LEU A 544 -20.63 -26.14 -37.24
N LYS A 545 -20.55 -26.25 -35.90
CA LYS A 545 -21.01 -27.45 -35.17
C LYS A 545 -22.53 -27.61 -35.23
N GLU A 546 -23.29 -26.52 -35.10
CA GLU A 546 -24.76 -26.54 -35.21
C GLU A 546 -25.23 -26.93 -36.62
N ILE A 547 -24.58 -26.39 -37.66
CA ILE A 547 -24.80 -26.79 -39.06
C ILE A 547 -24.45 -28.28 -39.26
N GLN A 548 -23.36 -28.77 -38.66
CA GLN A 548 -22.94 -30.17 -38.78
C GLN A 548 -23.90 -31.13 -38.04
N ILE A 549 -24.43 -30.74 -36.88
CA ILE A 549 -25.47 -31.48 -36.15
C ILE A 549 -26.79 -31.48 -36.95
N ARG A 550 -27.24 -30.33 -37.45
CA ARG A 550 -28.44 -30.22 -38.30
C ARG A 550 -28.29 -31.03 -39.60
N GLY A 551 -27.09 -31.09 -40.16
CA GLY A 551 -26.75 -31.92 -41.32
C GLY A 551 -26.84 -33.42 -41.04
N GLN A 552 -26.36 -33.89 -39.88
CA GLN A 552 -26.40 -35.31 -39.50
C GLN A 552 -27.81 -35.86 -39.24
N CYS A 553 -28.80 -35.00 -38.96
CA CYS A 553 -30.21 -35.40 -38.91
C CYS A 553 -30.84 -35.73 -40.30
N SER A 554 -30.09 -35.63 -41.40
CA SER A 554 -30.58 -35.89 -42.77
C SER A 554 -30.24 -37.30 -43.26
N SER A 555 -30.97 -38.32 -42.80
CA SER A 555 -30.82 -39.72 -43.24
C SER A 555 -31.88 -40.14 -44.29
N PRO A 556 -31.51 -40.70 -45.46
CA PRO A 556 -32.45 -40.94 -46.56
C PRO A 556 -32.91 -42.40 -46.74
N THR A 557 -34.22 -42.66 -46.69
CA THR A 557 -34.93 -43.81 -47.30
C THR A 557 -36.46 -43.59 -47.20
N SER A 558 -37.35 -44.15 -48.02
CA SER A 558 -37.20 -45.13 -49.12
C SER A 558 -38.25 -44.89 -50.22
N GLN A 559 -38.02 -45.39 -51.44
CA GLN A 559 -39.01 -45.45 -52.51
C GLN A 559 -39.82 -46.76 -52.46
N ARG A 560 -41.14 -46.69 -52.64
CA ARG A 560 -41.88 -47.63 -53.52
C ARG A 560 -43.27 -47.11 -53.92
N LEU A 561 -43.72 -47.56 -55.09
CA LEU A 561 -45.03 -47.22 -55.66
C LEU A 561 -46.15 -48.06 -55.04
N LEU A 562 -47.35 -47.50 -54.97
CA LEU A 562 -48.52 -47.97 -55.72
C LEU A 562 -49.65 -46.91 -55.69
N SER A 563 -50.55 -46.99 -56.66
CA SER A 563 -51.60 -46.00 -56.99
C SER A 563 -53.00 -46.64 -56.88
N PRO A 564 -54.12 -45.95 -57.21
CA PRO A 564 -54.44 -44.52 -57.11
C PRO A 564 -55.82 -44.26 -56.46
N GLU A 565 -56.14 -43.02 -56.05
CA GLU A 565 -57.55 -42.59 -56.00
C GLU A 565 -57.74 -41.08 -56.26
N ARG A 566 -58.98 -40.65 -56.55
CA ARG A 566 -59.32 -39.33 -57.11
C ARG A 566 -59.94 -38.40 -56.04
N CYS A 567 -59.73 -37.08 -56.18
CA CYS A 567 -60.83 -36.16 -56.52
C CYS A 567 -60.34 -34.75 -56.90
N ASP A 568 -61.18 -34.01 -57.63
CA ASP A 568 -61.04 -32.62 -58.10
C ASP A 568 -60.86 -31.61 -56.92
N VAL A 569 -60.35 -30.38 -57.09
CA VAL A 569 -60.86 -29.23 -57.89
C VAL A 569 -59.67 -28.27 -58.14
N ARG A 570 -59.23 -27.97 -59.38
CA ARG A 570 -59.76 -27.06 -60.44
C ARG A 570 -59.37 -25.58 -60.28
N ILE A 571 -58.96 -24.95 -61.42
CA ILE A 571 -58.69 -23.50 -61.64
C ILE A 571 -57.39 -23.03 -60.94
N SER A 572 -56.43 -22.31 -61.53
CA SER A 572 -56.09 -21.86 -62.92
C SER A 572 -54.65 -21.28 -62.90
N ALA A 573 -54.00 -20.68 -63.91
CA ALA A 573 -53.92 -20.74 -65.38
C ALA A 573 -53.26 -19.40 -65.89
N ASN A 574 -52.55 -19.42 -67.02
CA ASN A 574 -51.76 -18.32 -67.66
C ASN A 574 -50.36 -18.08 -67.05
N GLY A 575 -49.23 -17.95 -67.77
CA GLY A 575 -48.82 -18.14 -69.19
C GLY A 575 -47.28 -18.41 -69.21
N VAL A 576 -46.57 -18.94 -70.23
CA VAL A 576 -46.50 -18.60 -71.67
C VAL A 576 -46.20 -17.10 -71.86
N ASP A 577 -45.06 -16.62 -72.38
CA ASP A 577 -43.80 -17.19 -72.93
C ASP A 577 -42.63 -16.16 -72.71
N GLY A 578 -41.35 -16.28 -73.12
CA GLY A 578 -40.58 -17.25 -73.92
C GLY A 578 -39.21 -16.65 -74.38
N SER A 579 -38.51 -17.29 -75.34
CA SER A 579 -37.29 -16.84 -76.08
C SER A 579 -35.87 -16.98 -75.46
N ASP A 580 -34.92 -17.45 -76.29
CA ASP A 580 -33.47 -17.57 -76.07
C ASP A 580 -32.66 -16.25 -76.17
N GLY A 581 -31.37 -16.28 -75.79
CA GLY A 581 -30.42 -15.17 -75.94
C GLY A 581 -28.95 -15.43 -75.53
N ASP A 582 -28.26 -16.35 -76.21
CA ASP A 582 -26.79 -16.57 -76.17
C ASP A 582 -26.13 -15.86 -77.40
N PRO A 583 -24.78 -15.72 -77.61
CA PRO A 583 -23.61 -16.09 -76.79
C PRO A 583 -22.45 -15.04 -76.74
N GLN A 584 -21.27 -15.46 -76.22
CA GLN A 584 -19.88 -15.14 -76.67
C GLN A 584 -18.85 -14.55 -75.66
N ASN A 585 -17.94 -15.42 -75.21
CA ASN A 585 -16.46 -15.32 -75.23
C ASN A 585 -15.73 -13.95 -75.36
N VAL A 586 -14.80 -13.68 -74.43
CA VAL A 586 -13.45 -13.11 -74.71
C VAL A 586 -12.39 -13.89 -73.91
N ARG A 587 -11.13 -13.91 -74.37
CA ARG A 587 -10.03 -14.77 -73.90
C ARG A 587 -8.70 -13.98 -73.84
N MET A 588 -7.78 -14.37 -72.95
CA MET A 588 -6.29 -14.24 -72.93
C MET A 588 -5.79 -14.15 -71.47
N ASN A 589 -4.81 -14.93 -71.01
CA ASN A 589 -3.36 -14.99 -71.34
C ASN A 589 -2.59 -13.72 -70.90
N GLY A 590 -1.47 -13.77 -70.16
CA GLY A 590 -0.76 -14.90 -69.54
C GLY A 590 0.71 -14.56 -69.22
N SER A 591 1.44 -15.47 -68.55
CA SER A 591 2.93 -15.55 -68.46
C SER A 591 3.69 -14.43 -67.71
N ASP A 592 4.96 -14.61 -67.25
CA ASP A 592 5.71 -15.79 -66.72
C ASP A 592 7.08 -15.33 -66.13
N SER A 593 7.78 -16.22 -65.38
CA SER A 593 9.26 -16.19 -65.11
C SER A 593 9.84 -15.05 -64.23
N SER A 594 11.02 -15.15 -63.59
CA SER A 594 11.96 -16.29 -63.30
C SER A 594 12.86 -15.94 -62.08
N THR A 595 13.24 -16.78 -61.09
CA THR A 595 13.96 -18.09 -60.99
C THR A 595 15.47 -17.95 -60.67
N LEU A 596 16.03 -18.92 -59.88
CA LEU A 596 17.47 -19.18 -59.56
C LEU A 596 18.10 -18.27 -58.46
N ARG A 597 19.15 -18.61 -57.67
CA ARG A 597 20.06 -19.79 -57.42
C ARG A 597 20.52 -19.71 -55.91
N VAL A 598 20.74 -20.75 -55.08
CA VAL A 598 21.74 -21.88 -55.05
C VAL A 598 23.17 -21.41 -54.69
N MET A 599 24.00 -22.06 -53.84
CA MET A 599 23.87 -23.16 -52.84
C MET A 599 25.10 -23.18 -51.87
N SER A 600 25.04 -24.06 -50.87
CA SER A 600 26.08 -24.52 -49.90
C SER A 600 27.52 -24.81 -50.38
N SER A 601 28.50 -24.73 -49.46
CA SER A 601 29.54 -25.77 -49.22
C SER A 601 30.26 -25.54 -47.87
N ALA A 602 31.21 -26.41 -47.46
CA ALA A 602 31.74 -26.49 -46.09
C ALA A 602 33.24 -26.87 -46.01
N ASP A 603 33.75 -26.90 -44.77
CA ASP A 603 34.68 -27.91 -44.19
C ASP A 603 36.14 -27.53 -43.81
N ARG A 604 36.61 -28.14 -42.68
CA ARG A 604 38.00 -28.35 -42.16
C ARG A 604 38.80 -27.29 -41.33
N MET A 605 39.01 -27.64 -40.05
CA MET A 605 40.29 -27.93 -39.31
C MET A 605 41.51 -26.95 -39.43
N ASP A 606 42.35 -26.70 -38.41
CA ASP A 606 42.60 -27.44 -37.14
C ASP A 606 43.31 -26.61 -36.02
N ASN A 607 43.18 -27.06 -34.75
CA ASN A 607 44.08 -26.89 -33.57
C ASN A 607 44.45 -25.51 -32.90
N VAL A 608 44.31 -25.50 -31.55
CA VAL A 608 45.13 -24.82 -30.49
C VAL A 608 45.29 -23.29 -30.57
N GLU A 609 45.01 -22.46 -29.54
CA GLU A 609 45.26 -22.56 -28.08
C GLU A 609 44.10 -21.89 -27.27
N GLY A 610 44.16 -21.75 -25.93
CA GLY A 610 43.00 -21.30 -25.14
C GLY A 610 43.26 -20.20 -24.10
N VAL A 611 42.20 -19.50 -23.66
CA VAL A 611 42.02 -18.79 -22.36
C VAL A 611 40.57 -18.26 -22.23
N HIS A 612 40.12 -17.98 -21.00
CA HIS A 612 38.76 -17.52 -20.63
C HIS A 612 38.13 -16.37 -21.45
N GLU A 613 36.94 -16.60 -22.03
CA GLU A 613 35.93 -15.57 -22.34
C GLU A 613 34.49 -16.07 -22.06
N ASP A 614 34.09 -16.19 -20.78
CA ASP A 614 32.70 -16.54 -20.39
C ASP A 614 32.20 -15.75 -19.16
N GLN A 615 32.70 -14.53 -18.97
CA GLN A 615 32.18 -13.57 -17.97
C GLN A 615 31.76 -12.21 -18.55
N MET A 616 32.08 -11.92 -19.82
CA MET A 616 31.73 -10.65 -20.46
C MET A 616 30.26 -10.63 -20.92
N GLY A 617 29.81 -11.68 -21.63
CA GLY A 617 28.46 -11.74 -22.20
C GLY A 617 27.33 -11.63 -21.17
N ARG A 618 27.45 -12.31 -20.03
CA ARG A 618 26.45 -12.27 -18.95
C ARG A 618 26.35 -10.90 -18.26
N LYS A 619 27.39 -10.07 -18.31
CA LYS A 619 27.33 -8.68 -17.80
C LYS A 619 26.64 -7.76 -18.80
N ALA A 620 26.96 -7.87 -20.09
CA ALA A 620 26.34 -7.07 -21.14
C ALA A 620 24.81 -7.22 -21.16
N GLN A 621 24.30 -8.45 -21.16
CA GLN A 621 22.84 -8.70 -21.14
C GLN A 621 22.17 -8.13 -19.87
N GLY A 622 22.79 -8.29 -18.70
CA GLY A 622 22.27 -7.74 -17.44
C GLY A 622 22.32 -6.21 -17.35
N GLU A 623 23.15 -5.55 -18.16
CA GLU A 623 23.21 -4.08 -18.27
C GLU A 623 22.24 -3.55 -19.33
N GLU A 624 22.02 -4.25 -20.44
CA GLU A 624 20.96 -3.93 -21.40
C GLU A 624 19.55 -4.14 -20.79
N GLU A 625 19.31 -5.20 -20.03
CA GLU A 625 18.04 -5.39 -19.31
C GLU A 625 17.78 -4.24 -18.32
N LYS A 626 18.82 -3.78 -17.61
CA LYS A 626 18.75 -2.58 -16.75
C LYS A 626 18.53 -1.29 -17.53
N GLN A 627 19.06 -1.16 -18.75
CA GLN A 627 18.79 0.01 -19.61
C GLN A 627 17.38 -0.03 -20.23
N LEU A 628 16.82 -1.20 -20.50
CA LEU A 628 15.43 -1.36 -20.91
C LEU A 628 14.46 -1.03 -19.76
N LYS A 629 14.71 -1.50 -18.53
CA LYS A 629 13.95 -1.08 -17.33
C LYS A 629 14.02 0.44 -17.11
N LYS A 630 15.19 1.07 -17.28
CA LYS A 630 15.34 2.54 -17.26
C LYS A 630 14.47 3.28 -18.27
N ARG A 631 14.16 2.68 -19.44
CA ARG A 631 13.43 3.37 -20.52
C ARG A 631 11.93 3.55 -20.27
N LYS A 632 11.30 2.77 -19.37
CA LYS A 632 9.90 2.97 -18.95
C LYS A 632 9.73 3.98 -17.80
N ARG A 633 10.72 4.09 -16.89
CA ARG A 633 10.52 4.77 -15.58
C ARG A 633 10.92 6.25 -15.56
N ASN A 634 11.75 6.70 -16.51
CA ASN A 634 12.30 8.06 -16.53
C ASN A 634 11.38 9.16 -17.14
N ILE A 635 10.06 8.92 -17.30
CA ILE A 635 9.12 9.84 -17.95
C ILE A 635 8.10 10.48 -16.96
N MET A 636 8.02 10.03 -15.71
CA MET A 636 7.01 10.53 -14.76
C MET A 636 7.45 11.68 -13.83
N ASN A 637 8.75 11.94 -13.63
CA ASN A 637 9.21 12.90 -12.61
C ASN A 637 9.19 14.37 -13.06
N ASP A 638 9.53 14.67 -14.32
CA ASP A 638 9.67 16.06 -14.81
C ASP A 638 8.34 16.83 -14.94
N ALA A 639 7.20 16.17 -14.68
CA ALA A 639 5.84 16.71 -14.83
C ALA A 639 5.12 17.01 -13.50
N GLN A 640 5.75 16.78 -12.33
CA GLN A 640 5.13 17.03 -11.01
C GLN A 640 5.91 17.98 -10.09
N GLU A 641 7.01 18.58 -10.55
CA GLU A 641 7.75 19.63 -9.82
C GLU A 641 7.69 21.01 -10.52
N ARG A 642 6.50 21.43 -10.98
CA ARG A 642 6.20 22.79 -11.46
C ARG A 642 4.78 23.24 -11.09
#